data_AF-A0A7X3WGF7-F1
#
_entry.id   AF-A0A7X3WGF7-F1
#
_cell.length_a   1.000
_cell.length_b   1.000
_cell.length_c   1.000
_cell.angle_alpha   90.00
_cell.angle_beta   90.00
_cell.angle_gamma   90.00
#
_symmetry.space_group_name_H-M   'P 1'
#
loop_
_entity.id
_entity.type
_entity.pdbx_description
1 polymer ?
#
loop_
_entity_poly.entity_id
_entity_poly.type
_entity_poly.pdbx_seq_one_letter_code
_entity_poly.pdbx_strand_id
1 'polypeptide(L)'
;VNIDTNFERQSELHHYFAENLFHSHNTRAHNRKVEKEDLSDKIKLLRPSDRSEEIETIAHTIKTLVEKEKCKLNKICVTYYSVSKYQQRITEIFSDYGIPYTLSEKVSLAKSPLVKEIFSLLTASLLISSRDLSPNVYFTDNQNILEKKSCTPQEFLDSISMLLNESKTLRFILTQMSQENPTIVEAEINALHTFKEILNEFCSVLKSEAQDTYPTHELVRKLHYIVKHTFYQGRASRKVETVKILPLGEIRSAEFDYVFLGDFVDGGFPVQYRTDPLLPETPYRTENEHLYDSRFLFYRILKSFGKKLYLLSPLRDRDTELIPSIFVEQLEEICQAGSEEITDIDQNSITGFLSSYGDYVWNTDDPVNEQFPTNLEDLRPIINHVVQVEKNREDIKKNTIYEGRLCTEELSSDSQRKLKTLRERIYSVTELETYANCPFQYFMSNNLNTKIKEEDEEDEILGKDKGNLTHNILFRFYNEHKAKFSPASGQRNQENLDEAKEKLKSILEQVSDEKRNERGISKQNLIWSISTDKLRAALFRWIEAEQHYELTVSPRFFEVSFGGFTGDSDPELSASEPIPIKDVNMKGKIDRIDIGEDFFNVVDYKTGSSTIGIQDMREGRSLQLPVYLKVVESLFTQHANLRGLSPAAGLYQKIRLRDFKQELGIGKEQLNGNAYQGYNGSRWYDFGSSNKQCLEDEDFNSFLDRICGYVELYVERITEGFFPLITRAETDVDLEKSDHAPDTPKDPTKPCNYCNYKRQCRVRAFEEDYQID
;
A
#
# COMPACT_ATOMS: atom_id res chain seq x y z
N VAL A 1 -61.86 30.85 8.65
CA VAL A 1 -60.71 30.68 7.73
C VAL A 1 -61.24 29.91 6.54
N ASN A 2 -61.41 30.57 5.39
CA ASN A 2 -61.70 29.87 4.13
C ASN A 2 -60.47 29.02 3.84
N ILE A 3 -60.58 27.70 4.02
CA ILE A 3 -59.59 26.75 3.54
C ILE A 3 -59.74 26.80 2.02
N ASP A 4 -58.74 27.36 1.35
CA ASP A 4 -58.66 27.34 -0.10
C ASP A 4 -58.53 25.88 -0.54
N THR A 5 -59.61 25.34 -1.12
CA THR A 5 -59.65 23.96 -1.62
C THR A 5 -58.84 23.78 -2.91
N ASN A 6 -58.25 24.84 -3.46
CA ASN A 6 -57.31 24.77 -4.60
C ASN A 6 -55.82 24.65 -4.17
N PHE A 7 -55.53 24.35 -2.90
CA PHE A 7 -54.15 24.30 -2.40
C PHE A 7 -53.33 23.09 -2.90
N GLU A 8 -53.96 22.06 -3.47
CA GLU A 8 -53.24 20.92 -4.04
C GLU A 8 -53.10 21.06 -5.57
N ARG A 9 -51.86 21.23 -6.05
CA ARG A 9 -51.55 20.94 -7.48
C ARG A 9 -51.98 19.50 -7.78
N GLN A 10 -52.70 19.27 -8.89
CA GLN A 10 -53.05 17.92 -9.39
C GLN A 10 -53.78 17.00 -8.38
N SER A 11 -54.82 17.49 -7.69
CA SER A 11 -55.59 16.73 -6.69
C SER A 11 -56.09 15.36 -7.19
N GLU A 12 -56.49 15.25 -8.46
CA GLU A 12 -56.95 13.99 -9.06
C GLU A 12 -55.85 12.91 -9.11
N LEU A 13 -54.64 13.27 -9.54
CA LEU A 13 -53.49 12.35 -9.60
C LEU A 13 -53.04 11.91 -8.19
N HIS A 14 -53.06 12.85 -7.24
CA HIS A 14 -52.74 12.57 -5.85
C HIS A 14 -53.75 11.63 -5.19
N HIS A 15 -55.02 11.77 -5.53
CA HIS A 15 -56.08 10.89 -5.09
C HIS A 15 -55.91 9.51 -5.71
N TYR A 16 -55.62 9.44 -7.01
CA TYR A 16 -55.34 8.20 -7.73
C TYR A 16 -54.22 7.37 -7.08
N PHE A 17 -53.07 7.98 -6.75
CA PHE A 17 -52.00 7.27 -6.06
C PHE A 17 -52.39 6.83 -4.65
N ALA A 18 -53.13 7.66 -3.90
CA ALA A 18 -53.58 7.30 -2.56
C ALA A 18 -54.55 6.11 -2.58
N GLU A 19 -55.43 6.04 -3.57
CA GLU A 19 -56.35 4.92 -3.72
C GLU A 19 -55.63 3.64 -4.16
N ASN A 20 -54.69 3.71 -5.11
CA ASN A 20 -54.14 2.49 -5.71
C ASN A 20 -52.87 1.96 -5.02
N LEU A 21 -52.00 2.81 -4.46
CA LEU A 21 -50.71 2.39 -3.88
C LEU A 21 -50.87 1.56 -2.59
N PHE A 22 -51.90 1.84 -1.80
CA PHE A 22 -52.09 1.21 -0.48
C PHE A 22 -52.92 -0.09 -0.50
N HIS A 23 -53.41 -0.55 -1.65
CA HIS A 23 -54.33 -1.70 -1.75
C HIS A 23 -53.67 -3.08 -1.98
N SER A 24 -52.33 -3.16 -1.97
CA SER A 24 -51.56 -4.32 -2.47
C SER A 24 -51.64 -5.63 -1.64
N HIS A 25 -52.53 -5.77 -0.65
CA HIS A 25 -52.65 -7.01 0.15
C HIS A 25 -54.04 -7.63 0.22
N ASN A 26 -55.06 -7.09 -0.46
CA ASN A 26 -56.35 -7.77 -0.55
C ASN A 26 -56.39 -8.73 -1.75
N THR A 27 -55.96 -9.97 -1.49
CA THR A 27 -56.07 -11.18 -2.34
C THR A 27 -57.51 -11.60 -2.70
N ARG A 28 -58.50 -10.69 -2.66
CA ARG A 28 -59.90 -10.96 -3.06
C ARG A 28 -60.47 -9.98 -4.09
N ALA A 29 -59.68 -9.09 -4.68
CA ALA A 29 -60.16 -8.11 -5.66
C ALA A 29 -59.48 -8.16 -7.04
N HIS A 30 -58.88 -9.29 -7.43
CA HIS A 30 -58.21 -9.49 -8.74
C HIS A 30 -59.14 -9.47 -9.98
N ASN A 31 -60.33 -8.89 -9.91
CA ASN A 31 -61.25 -8.76 -11.05
C ASN A 31 -61.58 -7.31 -11.45
N ARG A 32 -60.94 -6.30 -10.86
CA ARG A 32 -60.95 -4.95 -11.47
C ARG A 32 -59.69 -4.79 -12.32
N LYS A 33 -59.85 -4.85 -13.65
CA LYS A 33 -58.89 -4.19 -14.56
C LYS A 33 -58.87 -2.71 -14.18
N VAL A 34 -57.89 -2.29 -13.39
CA VAL A 34 -57.59 -0.87 -13.24
C VAL A 34 -57.03 -0.44 -14.58
N GLU A 35 -57.70 0.48 -15.28
CA GLU A 35 -57.10 1.13 -16.44
C GLU A 35 -55.90 1.92 -15.93
N LYS A 36 -54.71 1.54 -16.40
CA LYS A 36 -53.46 2.19 -15.99
C LYS A 36 -53.44 3.60 -16.56
N GLU A 37 -53.21 4.59 -15.70
CA GLU A 37 -53.01 5.96 -16.16
C GLU A 37 -51.65 6.04 -16.89
N ASP A 38 -51.63 6.62 -18.09
CA ASP A 38 -50.37 6.81 -18.83
C ASP A 38 -49.64 8.03 -18.28
N LEU A 39 -48.58 7.77 -17.51
CA LEU A 39 -47.73 8.77 -16.89
C LEU A 39 -46.32 8.72 -17.47
N SER A 40 -46.15 8.13 -18.66
CA SER A 40 -44.84 7.87 -19.25
C SER A 40 -44.04 9.14 -19.54
N ASP A 41 -44.71 10.29 -19.73
CA ASP A 41 -44.09 11.60 -19.88
C ASP A 41 -43.74 12.28 -18.55
N LYS A 42 -44.40 11.88 -17.45
CA LYS A 42 -44.24 12.47 -16.11
C LYS A 42 -43.32 11.65 -15.21
N ILE A 43 -43.29 10.33 -15.34
CA ILE A 43 -42.45 9.45 -14.51
C ILE A 43 -41.51 8.69 -15.42
N LYS A 44 -40.21 8.84 -15.19
CA LYS A 44 -39.13 8.16 -15.92
C LYS A 44 -38.34 7.25 -14.99
N LEU A 45 -38.18 5.99 -15.39
CA LEU A 45 -37.29 5.02 -14.76
C LEU A 45 -35.98 4.96 -15.55
N LEU A 46 -34.87 5.22 -14.86
CA LEU A 46 -33.50 5.19 -15.39
C LEU A 46 -32.70 4.10 -14.67
N ARG A 47 -31.84 3.39 -15.41
CA ARG A 47 -31.05 2.26 -14.90
C ARG A 47 -29.54 2.46 -15.17
N PRO A 48 -28.85 3.28 -14.37
CA PRO A 48 -27.40 3.45 -14.50
C PRO A 48 -26.66 2.14 -14.21
N SER A 49 -25.50 1.92 -14.81
CA SER A 49 -24.66 0.75 -14.55
C SER A 49 -24.15 0.72 -13.11
N ASP A 50 -23.76 1.88 -12.55
CA ASP A 50 -23.32 2.00 -11.17
C ASP A 50 -23.80 3.28 -10.46
N ARG A 51 -23.46 3.40 -9.17
CA ARG A 51 -23.79 4.58 -8.34
C ARG A 51 -23.06 5.87 -8.75
N SER A 52 -21.95 5.77 -9.47
CA SER A 52 -21.21 6.93 -9.98
C SER A 52 -21.96 7.49 -11.18
N GLU A 53 -22.31 6.60 -12.10
CA GLU A 53 -23.10 6.84 -13.30
C GLU A 53 -24.48 7.40 -12.96
N GLU A 54 -25.08 6.95 -11.87
CA GLU A 54 -26.32 7.52 -11.34
C GLU A 54 -26.21 9.02 -11.08
N ILE A 55 -25.17 9.46 -10.36
CA ILE A 55 -24.96 10.88 -10.05
C ILE A 55 -24.60 11.67 -11.31
N GLU A 56 -23.80 11.09 -12.21
CA GLU A 56 -23.49 11.71 -13.52
C GLU A 56 -24.77 11.90 -14.35
N THR A 57 -25.64 10.89 -14.41
CA THR A 57 -26.94 10.96 -15.10
C THR A 57 -27.82 12.06 -14.53
N ILE A 58 -27.87 12.19 -13.20
CA ILE A 58 -28.60 13.28 -12.52
C ILE A 58 -27.99 14.64 -12.91
N ALA A 59 -26.67 14.79 -12.82
CA ALA A 59 -25.98 16.04 -13.13
C ALA A 59 -26.21 16.47 -14.60
N HIS A 60 -26.08 15.53 -15.54
CA HIS A 60 -26.32 15.76 -16.97
C HIS A 60 -27.79 16.15 -17.23
N THR A 61 -28.74 15.44 -16.63
CA THR A 61 -30.18 15.75 -16.78
C THR A 61 -30.49 17.14 -16.24
N ILE A 62 -29.94 17.51 -15.08
CA ILE A 62 -30.09 18.85 -14.49
C ILE A 62 -29.57 19.93 -15.45
N LYS A 63 -28.39 19.74 -16.04
CA LYS A 63 -27.83 20.67 -17.04
C LYS A 63 -28.75 20.84 -18.24
N THR A 64 -29.22 19.73 -18.80
CA THR A 64 -30.16 19.74 -19.93
C THR A 64 -31.45 20.48 -19.60
N LEU A 65 -32.01 20.29 -18.40
CA LEU A 65 -33.22 21.00 -17.95
C LEU A 65 -32.99 22.51 -17.79
N VAL A 66 -31.80 22.92 -17.34
CA VAL A 66 -31.45 24.34 -17.17
C VAL A 66 -31.20 25.01 -18.53
N GLU A 67 -30.51 24.34 -19.45
CA GLU A 67 -30.14 24.90 -20.75
C GLU A 67 -31.30 24.89 -21.76
N LYS A 68 -31.97 23.74 -21.92
CA LYS A 68 -33.04 23.57 -22.92
C LYS A 68 -34.41 24.01 -22.40
N GLU A 69 -34.77 23.62 -21.18
CA GLU A 69 -36.10 23.91 -20.60
C GLU A 69 -36.14 25.20 -19.75
N LYS A 70 -34.99 25.89 -19.60
CA LYS A 70 -34.85 27.11 -18.78
C LYS A 70 -35.37 26.94 -17.36
N CYS A 71 -35.17 25.76 -16.78
CA CYS A 71 -35.60 25.46 -15.42
C CYS A 71 -34.75 26.21 -14.38
N LYS A 72 -35.41 26.63 -13.31
CA LYS A 72 -34.79 27.23 -12.13
C LYS A 72 -34.19 26.17 -11.21
N LEU A 73 -32.96 26.34 -10.76
CA LEU A 73 -32.25 25.34 -9.95
C LEU A 73 -32.96 25.06 -8.62
N ASN A 74 -33.62 26.05 -8.03
CA ASN A 74 -34.39 25.88 -6.79
C ASN A 74 -35.70 25.09 -6.95
N LYS A 75 -36.10 24.78 -8.20
CA LYS A 75 -37.23 23.92 -8.54
C LYS A 75 -36.83 22.47 -8.79
N ILE A 76 -35.56 22.14 -8.55
CA ILE A 76 -35.02 20.79 -8.71
C ILE A 76 -34.66 20.22 -7.34
N CYS A 77 -35.13 19.02 -7.05
CA CYS A 77 -34.80 18.25 -5.86
C CYS A 77 -34.14 16.92 -6.23
N VAL A 78 -33.03 16.61 -5.57
CA VAL A 78 -32.41 15.28 -5.60
C VAL A 78 -32.56 14.68 -4.21
N THR A 79 -33.13 13.48 -4.12
CA THR A 79 -33.41 12.83 -2.86
C THR A 79 -32.96 11.38 -2.84
N TYR A 80 -32.55 10.96 -1.65
CA TYR A 80 -32.18 9.59 -1.31
C TYR A 80 -32.85 9.25 0.02
N TYR A 81 -33.03 7.97 0.32
CA TYR A 81 -33.41 7.59 1.69
C TYR A 81 -32.36 8.07 2.71
N SER A 82 -31.07 7.87 2.39
CA SER A 82 -29.93 8.41 3.13
C SER A 82 -28.94 9.08 2.17
N VAL A 83 -28.73 10.39 2.36
CA VAL A 83 -27.83 11.18 1.50
C VAL A 83 -26.35 10.89 1.81
N SER A 84 -26.05 10.43 3.04
CA SER A 84 -24.68 10.21 3.51
C SER A 84 -23.81 9.32 2.61
N LYS A 85 -24.41 8.29 2.00
CA LYS A 85 -23.72 7.37 1.08
C LYS A 85 -23.26 8.04 -0.22
N TYR A 86 -23.99 9.07 -0.66
CA TYR A 86 -23.77 9.74 -1.94
C TYR A 86 -23.13 11.12 -1.79
N GLN A 87 -23.02 11.66 -0.56
CA GLN A 87 -22.54 13.01 -0.30
C GLN A 87 -21.18 13.32 -0.96
N GLN A 88 -20.23 12.37 -0.90
CA GLN A 88 -18.92 12.54 -1.51
C GLN A 88 -19.01 12.57 -3.05
N ARG A 89 -19.66 11.57 -3.65
CA ARG A 89 -19.85 11.45 -5.11
C ARG A 89 -20.57 12.67 -5.70
N ILE A 90 -21.64 13.11 -5.03
CA ILE A 90 -22.37 14.34 -5.37
C ILE A 90 -21.42 15.54 -5.34
N THR A 91 -20.54 15.61 -4.34
CA THR A 91 -19.63 16.74 -4.18
C THR A 91 -18.58 16.83 -5.27
N GLU A 92 -18.02 15.70 -5.68
CA GLU A 92 -17.06 15.62 -6.77
C GLU A 92 -17.77 15.93 -8.10
N ILE A 93 -18.79 15.14 -8.47
CA ILE A 93 -19.44 15.21 -9.79
C ILE A 93 -20.19 16.54 -9.98
N PHE A 94 -20.95 17.04 -9.01
CA PHE A 94 -21.67 18.31 -9.21
C PHE A 94 -20.70 19.49 -9.32
N SER A 95 -19.51 19.40 -8.73
CA SER A 95 -18.47 20.43 -8.89
C SER A 95 -17.91 20.40 -10.32
N ASP A 96 -17.67 19.21 -10.87
CA ASP A 96 -17.18 19.03 -12.25
C ASP A 96 -18.20 19.55 -13.28
N TYR A 97 -19.48 19.31 -13.04
CA TYR A 97 -20.57 19.85 -13.88
C TYR A 97 -20.88 21.33 -13.56
N GLY A 98 -20.26 21.93 -12.54
CA GLY A 98 -20.51 23.31 -12.12
C GLY A 98 -21.95 23.57 -11.64
N ILE A 99 -22.61 22.58 -11.04
CA ILE A 99 -23.98 22.65 -10.53
C ILE A 99 -23.95 23.10 -9.06
N PRO A 100 -24.51 24.27 -8.72
CA PRO A 100 -24.58 24.69 -7.32
C PRO A 100 -25.73 23.96 -6.60
N TYR A 101 -25.45 23.38 -5.44
CA TYR A 101 -26.41 22.62 -4.64
C TYR A 101 -26.37 22.98 -3.15
N THR A 102 -27.50 22.81 -2.46
CA THR A 102 -27.59 22.84 -1.00
C THR A 102 -27.81 21.41 -0.50
N LEU A 103 -27.01 20.98 0.47
CA LEU A 103 -27.16 19.69 1.13
C LEU A 103 -27.73 19.93 2.55
N SER A 104 -28.84 19.27 2.90
CA SER A 104 -29.47 19.41 4.23
C SER A 104 -28.68 18.69 5.33
N GLU A 105 -27.94 17.64 4.95
CA GLU A 105 -27.25 16.77 5.89
C GLU A 105 -26.05 17.47 6.54
N LYS A 106 -26.03 17.43 7.88
CA LYS A 106 -24.95 18.00 8.68
C LYS A 106 -23.71 17.11 8.59
N VAL A 107 -22.53 17.71 8.65
CA VAL A 107 -21.24 16.99 8.62
C VAL A 107 -20.85 16.63 10.05
N SER A 108 -20.34 15.41 10.27
CA SER A 108 -19.80 15.01 11.57
C SER A 108 -18.64 15.93 11.97
N LEU A 109 -18.66 16.43 13.21
CA LEU A 109 -17.66 17.35 13.73
C LEU A 109 -16.26 16.73 13.72
N ALA A 110 -16.15 15.41 13.88
CA ALA A 110 -14.89 14.67 13.77
C ALA A 110 -14.23 14.72 12.36
N LYS A 111 -14.98 15.11 11.32
CA LYS A 111 -14.42 15.27 9.97
C LYS A 111 -13.75 16.64 9.75
N SER A 112 -14.02 17.64 10.59
CA SER A 112 -13.39 18.96 10.47
C SER A 112 -11.87 18.85 10.63
N PRO A 113 -11.06 19.43 9.70
CA PRO A 113 -9.61 19.47 9.81
C PRO A 113 -9.13 20.05 11.14
N LEU A 114 -9.73 21.16 11.60
CA LEU A 114 -9.41 21.77 12.89
C LEU A 114 -9.61 20.79 14.05
N VAL A 115 -10.75 20.10 14.08
CA VAL A 115 -11.11 19.18 15.16
C VAL A 115 -10.22 17.95 15.17
N LYS A 116 -9.92 17.38 13.99
CA LYS A 116 -8.94 16.29 13.86
C LYS A 116 -7.61 16.68 14.49
N GLU A 117 -7.20 17.92 14.26
CA GLU A 117 -5.90 18.38 14.71
C GLU A 117 -5.83 18.68 16.20
N ILE A 118 -6.93 19.17 16.78
CA ILE A 118 -7.07 19.22 18.24
C ILE A 118 -6.89 17.82 18.84
N PHE A 119 -7.54 16.79 18.28
CA PHE A 119 -7.40 15.42 18.79
C PHE A 119 -6.02 14.80 18.55
N SER A 120 -5.37 15.13 17.42
CA SER A 120 -3.99 14.73 17.14
C SER A 120 -3.04 15.22 18.23
N LEU A 121 -3.13 16.52 18.60
CA LEU A 121 -2.35 17.09 19.69
C LEU A 121 -2.69 16.49 21.06
N LEU A 122 -3.98 16.34 21.38
CA LEU A 122 -4.40 15.74 22.64
C LEU A 122 -3.92 14.29 22.78
N THR A 123 -3.90 13.53 21.68
CA THR A 123 -3.44 12.14 21.67
C THR A 123 -1.91 12.06 21.78
N ALA A 124 -1.19 12.92 21.06
CA ALA A 124 0.26 13.00 21.15
C ALA A 124 0.74 13.41 22.55
N SER A 125 0.05 14.32 23.24
CA SER A 125 0.36 14.65 24.64
C SER A 125 0.19 13.47 25.62
N LEU A 126 -0.62 12.46 25.27
CA LEU A 126 -0.80 11.26 26.08
C LEU A 126 0.27 10.18 25.81
N LEU A 127 0.91 10.22 24.65
CA LEU A 127 2.00 9.31 24.27
C LEU A 127 3.34 9.95 24.67
N ILE A 128 4.12 9.28 25.52
CA ILE A 128 5.41 9.78 26.06
C ILE A 128 6.47 9.99 24.95
N SER A 129 6.17 9.62 23.71
CA SER A 129 6.99 9.83 22.51
C SER A 129 6.63 11.15 21.82
N SER A 130 7.20 12.25 22.30
CA SER A 130 7.12 13.59 21.67
C SER A 130 7.89 13.72 20.35
N ARG A 131 8.16 12.62 19.62
CA ARG A 131 9.19 12.62 18.58
C ARG A 131 8.75 13.09 17.20
N ASP A 132 7.49 12.99 16.79
CA ASP A 132 7.11 13.35 15.42
C ASP A 132 5.74 14.02 15.31
N LEU A 133 5.52 15.10 16.06
CA LEU A 133 4.49 16.06 15.67
C LEU A 133 5.10 17.01 14.64
N SER A 134 4.78 16.78 13.37
CA SER A 134 5.04 17.75 12.31
C SER A 134 4.31 19.05 12.66
N PRO A 135 4.96 20.23 12.60
CA PRO A 135 4.30 21.51 12.84
C PRO A 135 3.07 21.61 11.93
N ASN A 136 1.90 21.82 12.54
CA ASN A 136 0.66 21.85 11.80
C ASN A 136 0.26 23.28 11.45
N VAL A 137 -0.47 23.38 10.35
CA VAL A 137 -1.12 24.57 9.83
C VAL A 137 -1.91 25.36 10.89
N TYR A 138 -2.58 24.69 11.84
CA TYR A 138 -3.37 25.34 12.90
C TYR A 138 -2.57 25.71 14.16
N PHE A 139 -1.50 24.96 14.48
CA PHE A 139 -0.79 25.03 15.75
C PHE A 139 0.72 25.09 15.52
N THR A 140 1.34 26.22 15.86
CA THR A 140 2.75 26.50 15.54
C THR A 140 3.76 25.93 16.53
N ASP A 141 3.34 25.55 17.74
CA ASP A 141 4.23 25.05 18.79
C ASP A 141 3.80 23.66 19.27
N ASN A 142 4.77 22.74 19.36
CA ASN A 142 4.66 21.44 20.02
C ASN A 142 4.58 21.63 21.55
N GLN A 143 3.53 22.29 22.02
CA GLN A 143 3.28 22.44 23.45
C GLN A 143 2.61 21.18 23.97
N ASN A 144 3.13 20.64 25.06
CA ASN A 144 2.50 19.52 25.74
C ASN A 144 1.29 20.09 26.51
N ILE A 145 0.08 19.96 25.95
CA ILE A 145 -1.12 20.65 26.47
C ILE A 145 -1.66 19.98 27.73
N LEU A 146 -1.42 18.68 27.87
CA LEU A 146 -1.94 17.84 28.94
C LEU A 146 -0.79 17.20 29.73
N GLU A 147 -0.16 17.97 30.63
CA GLU A 147 0.97 17.48 31.44
C GLU A 147 0.55 16.52 32.55
N LYS A 148 -0.69 16.62 33.04
CA LYS A 148 -1.20 15.82 34.16
C LYS A 148 -1.83 14.52 33.67
N LYS A 149 -1.49 13.39 34.32
CA LYS A 149 -2.12 12.08 34.09
C LYS A 149 -3.60 12.02 34.49
N SER A 150 -4.00 12.89 35.43
CA SER A 150 -5.39 13.10 35.83
C SER A 150 -5.65 14.59 36.05
N CYS A 151 -6.84 15.04 35.67
CA CYS A 151 -7.27 16.42 35.82
C CYS A 151 -8.76 16.51 36.15
N THR A 152 -9.17 17.63 36.73
CA THR A 152 -10.59 17.96 36.90
C THR A 152 -11.21 18.38 35.55
N PRO A 153 -12.53 18.26 35.37
CA PRO A 153 -13.20 18.75 34.15
C PRO A 153 -12.96 20.24 33.87
N GLN A 154 -12.76 21.05 34.92
CA GLN A 154 -12.44 22.48 34.77
C GLN A 154 -11.01 22.69 34.25
N GLU A 155 -10.02 22.01 34.84
CA GLU A 155 -8.64 22.07 34.35
C GLU A 155 -8.54 21.60 32.89
N PHE A 156 -9.28 20.54 32.51
CA PHE A 156 -9.33 20.05 31.13
C PHE A 156 -9.92 21.09 30.16
N LEU A 157 -11.01 21.75 30.56
CA LEU A 157 -11.64 22.83 29.79
C LEU A 157 -10.68 24.01 29.60
N ASP A 158 -9.97 24.40 30.67
CA ASP A 158 -9.05 25.52 30.67
C ASP A 158 -7.84 25.24 29.77
N SER A 159 -7.26 24.03 29.82
CA SER A 159 -6.15 23.61 28.96
C SER A 159 -6.50 23.69 27.47
N ILE A 160 -7.67 23.15 27.06
CA ILE A 160 -8.09 23.18 25.66
C ILE A 160 -8.50 24.61 25.24
N SER A 161 -9.11 25.39 26.14
CA SER A 161 -9.48 26.78 25.86
C SER A 161 -8.26 27.68 25.69
N MET A 162 -7.21 27.47 26.49
CA MET A 162 -5.93 28.15 26.31
C MET A 162 -5.33 27.81 24.95
N LEU A 163 -5.29 26.54 24.55
CA LEU A 163 -4.83 26.13 23.21
C LEU A 163 -5.59 26.88 22.11
N LEU A 164 -6.92 26.94 22.18
CA LEU A 164 -7.76 27.61 21.18
C LEU A 164 -7.59 29.14 21.14
N ASN A 165 -7.15 29.75 22.23
CA ASN A 165 -6.97 31.21 22.34
C ASN A 165 -5.53 31.66 22.05
N GLU A 166 -4.52 30.89 22.46
CA GLU A 166 -3.10 31.15 22.18
C GLU A 166 -2.75 30.82 20.73
N SER A 167 -3.42 29.82 20.15
CA SER A 167 -3.31 29.54 18.72
C SER A 167 -3.86 30.69 17.90
N LYS A 168 -3.17 31.03 16.80
CA LYS A 168 -3.68 31.96 15.78
C LYS A 168 -4.86 31.35 14.99
N THR A 169 -5.58 30.36 15.52
CA THR A 169 -6.61 29.56 14.85
C THR A 169 -7.63 30.42 14.12
N LEU A 170 -8.24 31.41 14.80
CA LEU A 170 -9.21 32.32 14.16
C LEU A 170 -8.55 33.18 13.08
N ARG A 171 -7.35 33.69 13.33
CA ARG A 171 -6.60 34.47 12.34
C ARG A 171 -6.23 33.62 11.13
N PHE A 172 -5.87 32.36 11.34
CA PHE A 172 -5.53 31.40 10.29
C PHE A 172 -6.74 31.05 9.42
N ILE A 173 -7.86 30.66 10.05
CA ILE A 173 -9.14 30.40 9.36
C ILE A 173 -9.53 31.61 8.49
N LEU A 174 -9.35 32.84 9.00
CA LEU A 174 -9.70 34.06 8.29
C LEU A 174 -8.68 34.54 7.23
N THR A 175 -7.41 34.13 7.29
CA THR A 175 -6.34 34.67 6.40
C THR A 175 -5.85 33.69 5.34
N GLN A 176 -5.68 32.41 5.68
CA GLN A 176 -5.11 31.40 4.78
C GLN A 176 -6.21 30.65 4.03
N MET A 177 -7.28 30.20 4.71
CA MET A 177 -8.41 29.51 4.05
C MET A 177 -9.34 30.45 3.24
N SER A 178 -9.22 31.77 3.48
CA SER A 178 -9.89 32.83 2.71
C SER A 178 -9.41 32.89 1.26
N GLN A 179 -8.16 32.50 0.98
CA GLN A 179 -7.62 32.49 -0.38
C GLN A 179 -8.18 31.34 -1.23
N GLU A 180 -8.65 30.24 -0.61
CA GLU A 180 -9.06 29.02 -1.32
C GLU A 180 -10.58 28.92 -1.53
N ASN A 181 -11.44 29.29 -0.57
CA ASN A 181 -12.90 29.40 -0.78
C ASN A 181 -13.64 30.01 0.45
N PRO A 182 -14.46 31.07 0.29
CA PRO A 182 -15.23 31.65 1.41
C PRO A 182 -16.17 30.67 2.12
N THR A 183 -16.66 29.64 1.42
CA THR A 183 -17.56 28.63 2.02
C THR A 183 -16.87 27.71 3.02
N ILE A 184 -15.56 27.48 2.85
CA ILE A 184 -14.75 26.66 3.76
C ILE A 184 -14.53 27.41 5.07
N VAL A 185 -14.30 28.72 4.99
CA VAL A 185 -14.13 29.60 6.17
C VAL A 185 -15.36 29.56 7.08
N GLU A 186 -16.57 29.72 6.52
CA GLU A 186 -17.80 29.65 7.32
C GLU A 186 -18.03 28.27 7.95
N ALA A 187 -17.71 27.20 7.22
CA ALA A 187 -17.83 25.84 7.73
C ALA A 187 -16.90 25.58 8.92
N GLU A 188 -15.64 26.01 8.84
CA GLU A 188 -14.66 25.86 9.92
C GLU A 188 -15.01 26.74 11.14
N ILE A 189 -15.57 27.93 10.94
CA ILE A 189 -16.10 28.76 12.03
C ILE A 189 -17.25 28.05 12.74
N ASN A 190 -18.19 27.48 11.99
CA ASN A 190 -19.29 26.70 12.56
C ASN A 190 -18.77 25.48 13.34
N ALA A 191 -17.79 24.75 12.80
CA ALA A 191 -17.16 23.63 13.48
C ALA A 191 -16.51 24.06 14.81
N LEU A 192 -15.74 25.15 14.81
CA LEU A 192 -15.12 25.69 16.03
C LEU A 192 -16.18 26.08 17.09
N HIS A 193 -17.26 26.73 16.67
CA HIS A 193 -18.35 27.12 17.58
C HIS A 193 -18.99 25.88 18.21
N THR A 194 -19.42 24.92 17.38
CA THR A 194 -20.03 23.67 17.85
C THR A 194 -19.08 22.87 18.74
N PHE A 195 -17.78 22.83 18.44
CA PHE A 195 -16.80 22.19 19.30
C PHE A 195 -16.69 22.86 20.68
N LYS A 196 -16.65 24.19 20.73
CA LYS A 196 -16.62 24.94 22.00
C LYS A 196 -17.90 24.70 22.82
N GLU A 197 -19.07 24.67 22.19
CA GLU A 197 -20.33 24.36 22.86
C GLU A 197 -20.30 22.96 23.48
N ILE A 198 -19.95 21.93 22.70
CA ILE A 198 -19.84 20.55 23.19
C ILE A 198 -18.81 20.39 24.29
N LEU A 199 -17.65 21.03 24.17
CA LEU A 199 -16.62 20.98 25.21
C LEU A 199 -17.13 21.56 26.54
N ASN A 200 -17.83 22.69 26.48
CA ASN A 200 -18.44 23.31 27.66
C ASN A 200 -19.54 22.44 28.26
N GLU A 201 -20.43 21.91 27.42
CA GLU A 201 -21.50 21.00 27.86
C GLU A 201 -20.93 19.74 28.51
N PHE A 202 -19.96 19.08 27.87
CA PHE A 202 -19.28 17.89 28.37
C PHE A 202 -18.66 18.13 29.75
N CYS A 203 -17.88 19.19 29.90
CA CYS A 203 -17.26 19.53 31.18
C CYS A 203 -18.29 19.98 32.24
N SER A 204 -19.43 20.56 31.83
CA SER A 204 -20.50 20.94 32.76
C SER A 204 -21.25 19.72 33.32
N VAL A 205 -21.53 18.71 32.49
CA VAL A 205 -22.18 17.46 32.90
C VAL A 205 -21.30 16.70 33.90
N LEU A 206 -20.00 16.60 33.62
CA LEU A 206 -19.05 15.92 34.51
C LEU A 206 -18.81 16.64 35.85
N LYS A 207 -19.13 17.94 35.96
CA LYS A 207 -19.10 18.67 37.25
C LYS A 207 -20.30 18.37 38.14
N SER A 208 -21.41 17.91 37.55
CA SER A 208 -22.64 17.59 38.28
C SER A 208 -22.56 16.21 38.95
N GLU A 209 -21.75 15.32 38.38
CA GLU A 209 -21.24 14.11 39.03
C GLU A 209 -20.10 14.55 39.98
N ALA A 210 -19.89 13.88 41.11
CA ALA A 210 -19.04 14.35 42.21
C ALA A 210 -17.63 14.81 41.78
N GLN A 211 -17.00 15.59 42.67
CA GLN A 211 -15.75 16.36 42.51
C GLN A 211 -14.48 15.47 42.34
N ASP A 212 -14.53 14.52 41.43
CA ASP A 212 -13.48 13.52 41.18
C ASP A 212 -12.53 13.99 40.07
N THR A 213 -11.24 13.68 40.24
CA THR A 213 -10.24 13.80 39.18
C THR A 213 -10.36 12.61 38.23
N TYR A 214 -10.39 12.86 36.93
CA TYR A 214 -10.50 11.82 35.91
C TYR A 214 -9.14 11.57 35.25
N PRO A 215 -8.83 10.33 34.84
CA PRO A 215 -7.70 10.07 33.96
C PRO A 215 -7.85 10.83 32.64
N THR A 216 -6.82 11.59 32.25
CA THR A 216 -6.89 12.51 31.10
C THR A 216 -7.21 11.78 29.79
N HIS A 217 -6.65 10.59 29.59
CA HIS A 217 -6.93 9.75 28.42
C HIS A 217 -8.41 9.35 28.32
N GLU A 218 -9.10 9.17 29.45
CA GLU A 218 -10.51 8.81 29.47
C GLU A 218 -11.40 9.99 29.07
N LEU A 219 -11.05 11.21 29.52
CA LEU A 219 -11.72 12.45 29.12
C LEU A 219 -11.59 12.69 27.62
N VAL A 220 -10.38 12.56 27.07
CA VAL A 220 -10.13 12.69 25.62
C VAL A 220 -10.94 11.65 24.84
N ARG A 221 -10.96 10.39 25.29
CA ARG A 221 -11.75 9.32 24.64
C ARG A 221 -13.25 9.61 24.66
N LYS A 222 -13.80 10.04 25.80
CA LYS A 222 -15.22 10.40 25.94
C LYS A 222 -15.59 11.59 25.05
N LEU A 223 -14.77 12.64 25.06
CA LEU A 223 -14.98 13.81 24.19
C LEU A 223 -14.92 13.42 22.72
N HIS A 224 -13.96 12.58 22.31
CA HIS A 224 -13.86 12.10 20.94
C HIS A 224 -15.13 11.36 20.48
N TYR A 225 -15.68 10.52 21.36
CA TYR A 225 -16.94 9.82 21.08
C TYR A 225 -18.11 10.81 20.86
N ILE A 226 -18.24 11.82 21.72
CA ILE A 226 -19.29 12.85 21.58
C ILE A 226 -19.10 13.64 20.27
N VAL A 227 -17.87 14.02 19.96
CA VAL A 227 -17.54 14.76 18.74
C VAL A 227 -17.85 13.96 17.48
N LYS A 228 -17.60 12.63 17.48
CA LYS A 228 -17.94 11.74 16.36
C LYS A 228 -19.44 11.74 16.04
N HIS A 229 -20.27 11.85 17.07
CA HIS A 229 -21.74 11.85 16.96
C HIS A 229 -22.37 13.25 16.97
N THR A 230 -21.57 14.30 17.02
CA THR A 230 -22.04 15.68 16.89
C THR A 230 -21.90 16.12 15.44
N PHE A 231 -22.87 16.89 14.93
CA PHE A 231 -22.87 17.34 13.55
C PHE A 231 -23.02 18.86 13.43
N TYR A 232 -22.33 19.47 12.46
CA TYR A 232 -22.32 20.90 12.19
C TYR A 232 -22.67 21.20 10.72
N GLN A 233 -22.97 22.47 10.42
CA GLN A 233 -23.29 22.92 9.07
C GLN A 233 -22.00 23.12 8.25
N GLY A 234 -21.69 22.16 7.38
CA GLY A 234 -20.43 22.13 6.61
C GLY A 234 -20.38 23.05 5.37
N ARG A 235 -21.46 23.77 5.03
CA ARG A 235 -21.47 24.76 3.95
C ARG A 235 -22.40 25.94 4.26
N ALA A 236 -21.96 27.12 3.85
CA ALA A 236 -22.74 28.36 3.86
C ALA A 236 -24.05 28.21 3.08
N SER A 237 -25.18 28.61 3.67
CA SER A 237 -26.44 28.82 2.94
C SER A 237 -26.32 30.10 2.12
N ARG A 238 -25.65 30.03 0.96
CA ARG A 238 -25.63 31.17 0.04
C ARG A 238 -27.07 31.43 -0.45
N LYS A 239 -27.45 32.70 -0.55
CA LYS A 239 -28.70 33.17 -1.22
C LYS A 239 -28.67 32.97 -2.75
N VAL A 240 -27.95 31.96 -3.23
CA VAL A 240 -27.85 31.62 -4.66
C VAL A 240 -28.92 30.58 -4.96
N GLU A 241 -29.42 30.60 -6.18
CA GLU A 241 -30.36 29.59 -6.67
C GLU A 241 -29.62 28.25 -6.81
N THR A 242 -30.00 27.23 -6.02
CA THR A 242 -29.30 25.94 -5.96
C THR A 242 -30.25 24.77 -6.06
N VAL A 243 -29.77 23.65 -6.58
CA VAL A 243 -30.45 22.35 -6.46
C VAL A 243 -30.57 21.96 -4.98
N LYS A 244 -31.72 21.41 -4.58
CA LYS A 244 -31.94 20.95 -3.19
C LYS A 244 -31.65 19.47 -3.08
N ILE A 245 -30.74 19.10 -2.18
CA ILE A 245 -30.42 17.70 -1.87
C ILE A 245 -30.92 17.39 -0.48
N LEU A 246 -31.97 16.56 -0.41
CA LEU A 246 -32.74 16.31 0.81
C LEU A 246 -32.87 14.81 1.08
N PRO A 247 -32.74 14.34 2.33
CA PRO A 247 -33.16 12.99 2.67
C PRO A 247 -34.68 12.86 2.54
N LEU A 248 -35.14 11.66 2.20
CA LEU A 248 -36.54 11.41 1.85
C LEU A 248 -37.53 11.85 2.94
N GLY A 249 -37.18 11.68 4.22
CA GLY A 249 -38.01 12.11 5.35
C GLY A 249 -38.29 13.62 5.40
N GLU A 250 -37.39 14.44 4.84
CA GLU A 250 -37.41 15.90 4.88
C GLU A 250 -38.17 16.56 3.72
N ILE A 251 -38.62 15.81 2.72
CA ILE A 251 -39.48 16.33 1.63
C ILE A 251 -40.89 16.59 2.19
N ARG A 252 -41.02 17.54 3.13
CA ARG A 252 -42.26 17.89 3.84
C ARG A 252 -42.97 19.01 3.10
N SER A 253 -44.04 18.69 2.37
CA SER A 253 -44.90 19.66 1.67
C SER A 253 -44.12 20.65 0.77
N ALA A 254 -42.89 20.30 0.40
CA ALA A 254 -42.04 21.08 -0.49
C ALA A 254 -42.35 20.62 -1.92
N GLU A 255 -42.72 21.57 -2.76
CA GLU A 255 -43.07 21.31 -4.15
C GLU A 255 -41.91 21.69 -5.09
N PHE A 256 -41.50 20.74 -5.91
CA PHE A 256 -40.46 20.89 -6.91
C PHE A 256 -41.05 20.61 -8.30
N ASP A 257 -40.51 21.23 -9.34
CA ASP A 257 -40.96 20.93 -10.70
C ASP A 257 -40.35 19.59 -11.18
N TYR A 258 -39.11 19.31 -10.77
CA TYR A 258 -38.39 18.08 -11.09
C TYR A 258 -37.84 17.44 -9.82
N VAL A 259 -38.11 16.14 -9.64
CA VAL A 259 -37.63 15.36 -8.49
C VAL A 259 -36.86 14.16 -9.00
N PHE A 260 -35.67 13.92 -8.44
CA PHE A 260 -34.84 12.75 -8.69
C PHE A 260 -34.79 11.92 -7.41
N LEU A 261 -35.25 10.67 -7.47
CA LEU A 261 -35.08 9.68 -6.40
C LEU A 261 -33.97 8.72 -6.81
N GLY A 262 -32.84 8.81 -6.12
CA GLY A 262 -31.72 7.91 -6.32
C GLY A 262 -31.66 6.77 -5.31
N ASP A 263 -30.76 5.81 -5.54
CA ASP A 263 -30.62 4.53 -4.81
C ASP A 263 -31.95 3.77 -4.73
N PHE A 264 -32.75 3.79 -5.81
CA PHE A 264 -34.06 3.13 -5.87
C PHE A 264 -33.91 1.62 -6.13
N VAL A 265 -33.22 0.97 -5.20
CA VAL A 265 -32.87 -0.45 -5.19
C VAL A 265 -33.38 -1.12 -3.92
N ASP A 266 -33.57 -2.43 -3.96
CA ASP A 266 -33.96 -3.21 -2.80
C ASP A 266 -32.91 -3.12 -1.68
N GLY A 267 -33.39 -2.96 -0.45
CA GLY A 267 -32.57 -2.64 0.73
C GLY A 267 -31.97 -1.22 0.78
N GLY A 268 -31.97 -0.47 -0.33
CA GLY A 268 -31.72 0.97 -0.37
C GLY A 268 -32.98 1.75 -0.02
N PHE A 269 -34.03 1.55 -0.82
CA PHE A 269 -35.38 2.01 -0.51
C PHE A 269 -36.43 1.02 -1.07
N PRO A 270 -37.27 0.40 -0.23
CA PRO A 270 -37.33 0.54 1.22
C PRO A 270 -36.07 -0.02 1.90
N VAL A 271 -35.73 0.52 3.07
CA VAL A 271 -34.62 -0.02 3.87
C VAL A 271 -35.02 -1.36 4.45
N GLN A 272 -34.07 -2.30 4.56
CA GLN A 272 -34.30 -3.58 5.21
C GLN A 272 -34.78 -3.40 6.65
N TYR A 273 -35.87 -4.09 6.99
CA TYR A 273 -36.34 -4.17 8.36
C TYR A 273 -35.30 -4.84 9.25
N ARG A 274 -34.95 -4.21 10.38
CA ARG A 274 -34.07 -4.77 11.40
C ARG A 274 -34.72 -4.62 12.76
N THR A 275 -34.76 -5.71 13.52
CA THR A 275 -35.19 -5.68 14.91
C THR A 275 -34.14 -4.93 15.75
N ASP A 276 -34.58 -4.04 16.63
CA ASP A 276 -33.68 -3.36 17.56
C ASP A 276 -33.05 -4.39 18.52
N PRO A 277 -31.72 -4.53 18.56
CA PRO A 277 -31.05 -5.53 19.40
C PRO A 277 -31.19 -5.26 20.91
N LEU A 278 -31.65 -4.08 21.31
CA LEU A 278 -31.82 -3.69 22.72
C LEU A 278 -33.28 -3.78 23.21
N LEU A 279 -34.25 -4.00 22.33
CA LEU A 279 -35.68 -4.13 22.67
C LEU A 279 -36.12 -5.61 22.72
N PRO A 280 -37.16 -5.96 23.51
CA PRO A 280 -37.55 -7.37 23.79
C PRO A 280 -38.00 -8.17 22.55
N GLU A 281 -38.17 -9.49 22.72
CA GLU A 281 -38.55 -10.47 21.66
C GLU A 281 -39.82 -10.12 20.86
N THR A 282 -40.67 -9.24 21.38
CA THR A 282 -41.80 -8.68 20.62
C THR A 282 -41.39 -7.35 19.99
N PRO A 283 -41.30 -7.28 18.65
CA PRO A 283 -40.82 -6.09 17.98
C PRO A 283 -41.81 -4.94 18.18
N TYR A 284 -41.31 -3.78 18.63
CA TYR A 284 -42.09 -2.53 18.77
C TYR A 284 -42.72 -2.06 17.44
N ARG A 285 -42.10 -2.42 16.32
CA ARG A 285 -42.63 -2.23 14.96
C ARG A 285 -42.50 -3.53 14.19
N THR A 286 -43.57 -4.00 13.59
CA THR A 286 -43.55 -5.16 12.70
C THR A 286 -42.95 -4.82 11.33
N GLU A 287 -42.48 -5.82 10.61
CA GLU A 287 -42.01 -5.67 9.23
C GLU A 287 -43.10 -5.06 8.32
N ASN A 288 -44.35 -5.45 8.52
CA ASN A 288 -45.49 -4.89 7.79
C ASN A 288 -45.66 -3.40 8.06
N GLU A 289 -45.59 -2.95 9.32
CA GLU A 289 -45.68 -1.53 9.67
C GLU A 289 -44.51 -0.73 9.07
N HIS A 290 -43.30 -1.28 9.07
CA HIS A 290 -42.13 -0.65 8.42
C HIS A 290 -42.32 -0.50 6.90
N LEU A 291 -42.91 -1.50 6.25
CA LEU A 291 -43.26 -1.44 4.83
C LEU A 291 -44.35 -0.39 4.56
N TYR A 292 -45.38 -0.30 5.41
CA TYR A 292 -46.41 0.75 5.33
C TYR A 292 -45.81 2.15 5.49
N ASP A 293 -44.90 2.35 6.44
CA ASP A 293 -44.18 3.62 6.63
C ASP A 293 -43.36 3.98 5.38
N SER A 294 -42.64 3.00 4.81
CA SER A 294 -41.85 3.19 3.60
C SER A 294 -42.73 3.53 2.40
N ARG A 295 -43.89 2.89 2.27
CA ARG A 295 -44.88 3.19 1.22
C ARG A 295 -45.45 4.60 1.37
N PHE A 296 -45.70 5.05 2.60
CA PHE A 296 -46.11 6.43 2.85
C PHE A 296 -45.01 7.44 2.46
N LEU A 297 -43.74 7.13 2.71
CA LEU A 297 -42.63 7.95 2.22
C LEU A 297 -42.59 8.00 0.69
N PHE A 298 -42.80 6.87 0.01
CA PHE A 298 -42.86 6.83 -1.46
C PHE A 298 -44.03 7.67 -2.00
N TYR A 299 -45.20 7.57 -1.37
CA TYR A 299 -46.36 8.42 -1.70
C TYR A 299 -46.05 9.92 -1.57
N ARG A 300 -45.26 10.33 -0.57
CA ARG A 300 -44.84 11.74 -0.43
C ARG A 300 -43.97 12.21 -1.60
N ILE A 301 -43.16 11.34 -2.20
CA ILE A 301 -42.40 11.67 -3.42
C ILE A 301 -43.36 11.91 -4.57
N LEU A 302 -44.34 11.02 -4.74
CA LEU A 302 -45.35 11.11 -5.79
C LEU A 302 -46.18 12.40 -5.69
N LYS A 303 -46.29 13.01 -4.50
CA LYS A 303 -46.92 14.33 -4.31
C LYS A 303 -45.98 15.53 -4.48
N SER A 304 -44.68 15.32 -4.56
CA SER A 304 -43.69 16.42 -4.48
C SER A 304 -43.26 16.97 -5.84
N PHE A 305 -43.53 16.25 -6.94
CA PHE A 305 -43.14 16.67 -8.29
C PHE A 305 -44.28 17.36 -9.05
N GLY A 306 -43.97 18.45 -9.76
CA GLY A 306 -44.93 19.21 -10.56
C GLY A 306 -44.94 18.83 -12.04
N LYS A 307 -43.76 18.58 -12.63
CA LYS A 307 -43.60 18.25 -14.04
C LYS A 307 -43.11 16.82 -14.25
N LYS A 308 -41.94 16.46 -13.69
CA LYS A 308 -41.34 15.13 -13.89
C LYS A 308 -40.72 14.55 -12.62
N LEU A 309 -40.83 13.23 -12.48
CA LEU A 309 -40.17 12.40 -11.49
C LEU A 309 -39.22 11.42 -12.19
N TYR A 310 -37.95 11.43 -11.78
CA TYR A 310 -36.95 10.48 -12.22
C TYR A 310 -36.67 9.49 -11.09
N LEU A 311 -36.82 8.20 -11.37
CA LEU A 311 -36.51 7.10 -10.48
C LEU A 311 -35.23 6.43 -11.00
N LEU A 312 -34.15 6.45 -10.22
CA LEU A 312 -32.86 5.90 -10.64
C LEU A 312 -32.54 4.64 -9.85
N SER A 313 -32.35 3.54 -10.58
CA SER A 313 -32.09 2.21 -10.03
C SER A 313 -30.78 1.67 -10.61
N PRO A 314 -29.62 1.93 -9.95
CA PRO A 314 -28.33 1.43 -10.42
C PRO A 314 -28.32 -0.09 -10.49
N LEU A 315 -27.66 -0.64 -11.51
CA LEU A 315 -27.57 -2.08 -11.76
C LEU A 315 -26.50 -2.75 -10.89
N ARG A 316 -25.44 -2.02 -10.51
CA ARG A 316 -24.32 -2.53 -9.71
C ARG A 316 -23.79 -1.51 -8.71
N ASP A 317 -23.11 -2.01 -7.69
CA ASP A 317 -22.19 -1.24 -6.85
C ASP A 317 -20.88 -2.01 -6.76
N ARG A 318 -19.85 -1.54 -7.47
CA ARG A 318 -18.61 -2.28 -7.70
C ARG A 318 -18.93 -3.65 -8.32
N ASP A 319 -18.55 -4.74 -7.66
CA ASP A 319 -18.79 -6.11 -8.14
C ASP A 319 -20.16 -6.68 -7.74
N THR A 320 -20.96 -5.94 -6.97
CA THR A 320 -22.25 -6.44 -6.47
C THR A 320 -23.38 -6.01 -7.38
N GLU A 321 -24.17 -6.94 -7.88
CA GLU A 321 -25.41 -6.65 -8.61
C GLU A 321 -26.51 -6.16 -7.65
N LEU A 322 -27.20 -5.09 -8.05
CA LEU A 322 -28.26 -4.46 -7.29
C LEU A 322 -29.62 -4.79 -7.91
N ILE A 323 -30.58 -5.12 -7.06
CA ILE A 323 -31.95 -5.42 -7.48
C ILE A 323 -32.78 -4.14 -7.38
N PRO A 324 -33.65 -3.82 -8.35
CA PRO A 324 -34.54 -2.67 -8.27
C PRO A 324 -35.48 -2.71 -7.06
N SER A 325 -35.94 -1.53 -6.62
CA SER A 325 -36.89 -1.43 -5.52
C SER A 325 -38.19 -2.18 -5.82
N ILE A 326 -38.78 -2.83 -4.80
CA ILE A 326 -40.13 -3.43 -4.88
C ILE A 326 -41.22 -2.42 -5.24
N PHE A 327 -40.97 -1.12 -5.04
CA PHE A 327 -41.92 -0.06 -5.42
C PHE A 327 -41.96 0.19 -6.93
N VAL A 328 -40.97 -0.28 -7.70
CA VAL A 328 -41.02 -0.24 -9.17
C VAL A 328 -42.18 -1.10 -9.67
N GLU A 329 -42.25 -2.36 -9.23
CA GLU A 329 -43.33 -3.28 -9.62
C GLU A 329 -44.71 -2.74 -9.19
N GLN A 330 -44.83 -2.24 -7.96
CA GLN A 330 -46.08 -1.63 -7.47
C GLN A 330 -46.49 -0.39 -8.28
N LEU A 331 -45.53 0.40 -8.76
CA LEU A 331 -45.82 1.56 -9.58
C LEU A 331 -46.28 1.15 -10.99
N GLU A 332 -45.63 0.15 -11.59
CA GLU A 332 -45.98 -0.41 -12.90
C GLU A 332 -47.33 -1.12 -12.90
N GLU A 333 -47.78 -1.67 -11.77
CA GLU A 333 -49.14 -2.20 -11.61
C GLU A 333 -50.21 -1.11 -11.73
N ILE A 334 -49.90 0.11 -11.28
CA ILE A 334 -50.84 1.22 -11.16
C ILE A 334 -50.81 2.09 -12.41
N CYS A 335 -49.63 2.48 -12.91
CA CYS A 335 -49.49 3.41 -14.04
C CYS A 335 -48.48 2.90 -15.08
N GLN A 336 -48.53 3.45 -16.28
CA GLN A 336 -47.48 3.24 -17.27
C GLN A 336 -46.39 4.32 -17.08
N ALA A 337 -45.25 3.92 -16.51
CA ALA A 337 -44.06 4.76 -16.41
C ALA A 337 -43.20 4.65 -17.68
N GLY A 338 -42.49 5.70 -18.04
CA GLY A 338 -41.56 5.68 -19.17
C GLY A 338 -40.24 5.06 -18.75
N SER A 339 -39.68 4.18 -19.56
CA SER A 339 -38.28 3.75 -19.43
C SER A 339 -37.44 4.48 -20.45
N GLU A 340 -36.31 5.03 -20.01
CA GLU A 340 -35.33 5.66 -20.90
C GLU A 340 -34.00 4.93 -20.68
N GLU A 341 -33.47 4.32 -21.74
CA GLU A 341 -32.12 3.77 -21.69
C GLU A 341 -31.14 4.94 -21.60
N ILE A 342 -30.16 4.81 -20.71
CA ILE A 342 -29.07 5.78 -20.60
C ILE A 342 -28.17 5.54 -21.82
N THR A 343 -28.49 6.19 -22.93
CA THR A 343 -27.64 6.20 -24.10
C THR A 343 -26.57 7.25 -23.90
N ASP A 344 -25.31 6.80 -23.82
CA ASP A 344 -24.09 7.58 -23.74
C ASP A 344 -24.16 8.72 -22.71
N ILE A 345 -23.64 8.44 -21.51
CA ILE A 345 -23.08 9.52 -20.68
C ILE A 345 -21.87 10.02 -21.42
N ASP A 346 -22.18 10.94 -22.32
CA ASP A 346 -21.36 11.87 -23.07
C ASP A 346 -19.86 11.59 -23.05
N GLN A 347 -19.28 11.56 -24.25
CA GLN A 347 -17.84 11.79 -24.51
C GLN A 347 -17.27 13.05 -23.80
N ASN A 348 -18.12 13.87 -23.16
CA ASN A 348 -17.76 15.07 -22.41
C ASN A 348 -17.54 14.83 -20.91
N SER A 349 -17.92 13.68 -20.34
CA SER A 349 -17.53 13.30 -18.97
C SER A 349 -16.08 12.81 -18.97
N ILE A 350 -15.29 13.16 -17.95
CA ILE A 350 -13.87 12.77 -17.90
C ILE A 350 -13.75 11.24 -17.89
N THR A 351 -14.61 10.57 -17.11
CA THR A 351 -14.63 9.11 -16.97
C THR A 351 -15.05 8.43 -18.27
N GLY A 352 -16.12 8.92 -18.92
CA GLY A 352 -16.60 8.40 -20.20
C GLY A 352 -15.61 8.61 -21.33
N PHE A 353 -14.97 9.78 -21.40
CA PHE A 353 -13.89 10.06 -22.33
C PHE A 353 -12.70 9.13 -22.12
N LEU A 354 -12.19 8.99 -20.89
CA LEU A 354 -11.01 8.17 -20.63
C LEU A 354 -11.25 6.68 -20.95
N SER A 355 -12.45 6.18 -20.66
CA SER A 355 -12.85 4.81 -21.01
C SER A 355 -12.88 4.61 -22.53
N SER A 356 -13.66 5.43 -23.24
CA SER A 356 -13.82 5.34 -24.70
C SER A 356 -12.54 5.63 -25.48
N TYR A 357 -11.78 6.64 -25.07
CA TYR A 357 -10.49 7.00 -25.66
C TYR A 357 -9.44 5.94 -25.35
N GLY A 358 -9.45 5.35 -24.14
CA GLY A 358 -8.60 4.22 -23.79
C GLY A 358 -8.83 3.02 -24.70
N ASP A 359 -10.10 2.63 -24.90
CA ASP A 359 -10.49 1.56 -25.83
C ASP A 359 -10.09 1.87 -27.28
N TYR A 360 -10.29 3.11 -27.72
CA TYR A 360 -9.89 3.57 -29.05
C TYR A 360 -8.37 3.46 -29.25
N VAL A 361 -7.59 3.95 -28.29
CA VAL A 361 -6.12 3.88 -28.28
C VAL A 361 -5.66 2.43 -28.29
N TRP A 362 -6.28 1.56 -27.51
CA TRP A 362 -5.89 0.15 -27.43
C TRP A 362 -6.04 -0.54 -28.79
N ASN A 363 -7.15 -0.29 -29.48
CA ASN A 363 -7.49 -0.95 -30.74
C ASN A 363 -6.93 -0.27 -32.00
N THR A 364 -6.28 0.89 -31.88
CA THR A 364 -5.77 1.66 -33.03
C THR A 364 -4.24 1.80 -32.97
N ASP A 365 -3.57 1.60 -34.10
CA ASP A 365 -2.10 1.73 -34.19
C ASP A 365 -1.63 3.19 -34.13
N ASP A 366 -2.42 4.13 -34.63
CA ASP A 366 -2.14 5.58 -34.66
C ASP A 366 -3.40 6.37 -34.29
N PRO A 367 -3.71 6.51 -32.99
CA PRO A 367 -4.92 7.20 -32.55
C PRO A 367 -4.86 8.68 -32.95
N VAL A 368 -5.85 9.11 -33.76
CA VAL A 368 -5.91 10.47 -34.31
C VAL A 368 -6.28 11.46 -33.20
N ASN A 369 -5.50 12.53 -33.13
CA ASN A 369 -5.42 13.46 -32.00
C ASN A 369 -6.58 14.48 -31.90
N GLU A 370 -7.65 14.37 -32.70
CA GLU A 370 -8.59 15.48 -32.95
C GLU A 370 -9.87 15.51 -32.08
N GLN A 371 -10.12 14.51 -31.22
CA GLN A 371 -11.41 14.36 -30.50
C GLN A 371 -11.31 14.59 -28.98
N PHE A 372 -10.52 15.55 -28.50
CA PHE A 372 -10.46 15.86 -27.06
C PHE A 372 -11.60 16.81 -26.63
N PRO A 373 -12.30 16.54 -25.52
CA PRO A 373 -13.20 17.50 -24.90
C PRO A 373 -12.47 18.78 -24.51
N THR A 374 -13.13 19.94 -24.65
CA THR A 374 -12.52 21.26 -24.35
C THR A 374 -12.01 21.41 -22.92
N ASN A 375 -12.59 20.68 -21.96
CA ASN A 375 -12.17 20.64 -20.56
C ASN A 375 -10.93 19.76 -20.31
N LEU A 376 -10.46 19.01 -21.30
CA LEU A 376 -9.31 18.11 -21.21
C LEU A 376 -8.16 18.48 -22.15
N GLU A 377 -8.29 19.56 -22.93
CA GLU A 377 -7.22 20.04 -23.83
C GLU A 377 -5.90 20.33 -23.10
N ASP A 378 -5.95 20.85 -21.87
CA ASP A 378 -4.74 21.11 -21.07
C ASP A 378 -3.99 19.81 -20.71
N LEU A 379 -4.69 18.67 -20.62
CA LEU A 379 -4.13 17.36 -20.30
C LEU A 379 -3.70 16.58 -21.54
N ARG A 380 -4.08 17.03 -22.74
CA ARG A 380 -3.80 16.35 -24.01
C ARG A 380 -2.32 16.01 -24.24
N PRO A 381 -1.33 16.89 -23.95
CA PRO A 381 0.08 16.54 -24.13
C PRO A 381 0.51 15.36 -23.23
N ILE A 382 -0.01 15.31 -22.00
CA ILE A 382 0.29 14.27 -21.02
C ILE A 382 -0.35 12.96 -21.47
N ILE A 383 -1.63 13.00 -21.86
CA ILE A 383 -2.36 11.81 -22.33
C ILE A 383 -1.66 11.22 -23.56
N ASN A 384 -1.32 12.05 -24.56
CA ASN A 384 -0.59 11.60 -25.75
C ASN A 384 0.77 10.99 -25.42
N HIS A 385 1.50 11.58 -24.48
CA HIS A 385 2.77 11.01 -24.03
C HIS A 385 2.57 9.64 -23.37
N VAL A 386 1.57 9.48 -22.51
CA VAL A 386 1.25 8.20 -21.88
C VAL A 386 0.86 7.15 -22.91
N VAL A 387 0.01 7.51 -23.88
CA VAL A 387 -0.36 6.62 -24.99
C VAL A 387 0.87 6.14 -25.76
N GLN A 388 1.77 7.07 -26.11
CA GLN A 388 3.02 6.73 -26.78
C GLN A 388 3.87 5.77 -25.94
N VAL A 389 4.00 6.02 -24.64
CA VAL A 389 4.76 5.15 -23.71
C VAL A 389 4.17 3.73 -23.69
N GLU A 390 2.86 3.60 -23.50
CA GLU A 390 2.21 2.29 -23.40
C GLU A 390 2.23 1.52 -24.74
N LYS A 391 2.02 2.19 -25.88
CA LYS A 391 2.16 1.56 -27.21
C LYS A 391 3.59 1.10 -27.51
N ASN A 392 4.61 1.86 -27.11
CA ASN A 392 6.00 1.42 -27.25
C ASN A 392 6.35 0.23 -26.36
N ARG A 393 5.68 0.08 -25.21
CA ARG A 393 5.86 -1.07 -24.32
C ARG A 393 5.15 -2.33 -24.83
N GLU A 394 4.14 -2.18 -25.68
CA GLU A 394 3.47 -3.29 -26.37
C GLU A 394 4.37 -3.92 -27.44
N ASP A 395 5.13 -3.09 -28.19
CA ASP A 395 6.06 -3.55 -29.23
C ASP A 395 7.36 -4.14 -28.67
N ILE A 396 7.28 -5.43 -28.31
CA ILE A 396 8.35 -6.25 -27.70
C ILE A 396 9.68 -6.20 -28.47
N LYS A 397 9.66 -5.86 -29.76
CA LYS A 397 10.83 -6.01 -30.65
C LYS A 397 11.80 -4.82 -30.62
N LYS A 398 11.44 -3.70 -29.99
CA LYS A 398 12.16 -2.43 -30.20
C LYS A 398 13.09 -2.00 -29.07
N ASN A 399 13.10 -2.66 -27.90
CA ASN A 399 13.99 -2.34 -26.76
C ASN A 399 14.14 -0.82 -26.57
N THR A 400 12.99 -0.15 -26.39
CA THR A 400 12.87 1.31 -26.50
C THR A 400 13.39 2.04 -25.25
N ILE A 401 13.50 3.37 -25.33
CA ILE A 401 13.81 4.21 -24.15
C ILE A 401 12.80 4.03 -23.00
N TYR A 402 11.57 3.62 -23.31
CA TYR A 402 10.50 3.40 -22.34
C TYR A 402 10.56 2.03 -21.66
N GLU A 403 11.46 1.18 -22.12
CA GLU A 403 11.72 -0.14 -21.58
C GLU A 403 12.98 -0.19 -20.72
N GLY A 404 13.67 0.94 -20.52
CA GLY A 404 14.83 1.04 -19.61
C GLY A 404 16.18 1.07 -20.30
N ARG A 405 16.23 1.30 -21.62
CA ARG A 405 17.48 1.56 -22.35
C ARG A 405 17.73 3.05 -22.47
N LEU A 406 18.82 3.55 -21.89
CA LEU A 406 19.19 4.94 -22.05
C LEU A 406 19.87 5.14 -23.41
N CYS A 407 19.27 5.94 -24.30
CA CYS A 407 19.94 6.37 -25.54
C CYS A 407 21.07 7.33 -25.18
N THR A 408 22.32 6.83 -25.18
CA THR A 408 23.49 7.61 -24.78
C THR A 408 23.63 8.92 -25.56
N GLU A 409 23.24 8.94 -26.83
CA GLU A 409 23.25 10.12 -27.71
C GLU A 409 22.25 11.22 -27.29
N GLU A 410 21.15 10.84 -26.63
CA GLU A 410 20.10 11.76 -26.15
C GLU A 410 20.36 12.24 -24.71
N LEU A 411 21.30 11.62 -24.00
CA LEU A 411 21.69 12.01 -22.65
C LEU A 411 22.51 13.30 -22.65
N SER A 412 22.40 14.08 -21.58
CA SER A 412 23.31 15.21 -21.34
C SER A 412 24.77 14.75 -21.24
N SER A 413 25.71 15.64 -21.58
CA SER A 413 27.15 15.38 -21.47
C SER A 413 27.56 14.92 -20.07
N ASP A 414 26.90 15.44 -19.04
CA ASP A 414 27.13 15.08 -17.64
C ASP A 414 26.68 13.63 -17.35
N SER A 415 25.51 13.23 -17.86
CA SER A 415 25.00 11.86 -17.70
C SER A 415 25.85 10.84 -18.46
N GLN A 416 26.28 11.16 -19.68
CA GLN A 416 27.22 10.32 -20.44
C GLN A 416 28.55 10.14 -19.69
N ARG A 417 29.09 11.24 -19.14
CA ARG A 417 30.32 11.18 -18.34
C ARG A 417 30.13 10.34 -17.09
N LYS A 418 29.01 10.49 -16.38
CA LYS A 418 28.67 9.68 -15.20
C LYS A 418 28.65 8.19 -15.54
N LEU A 419 27.99 7.79 -16.62
CA LEU A 419 27.95 6.38 -17.05
C LEU A 419 29.35 5.84 -17.36
N LYS A 420 30.20 6.60 -18.07
CA LYS A 420 31.58 6.19 -18.36
C LYS A 420 32.43 6.02 -17.10
N THR A 421 32.27 6.90 -16.11
CA THR A 421 33.00 6.79 -14.83
C THR A 421 32.60 5.58 -13.99
N LEU A 422 31.47 4.94 -14.29
CA LEU A 422 31.06 3.72 -13.58
C LEU A 422 32.01 2.54 -13.85
N ARG A 423 32.70 2.52 -15.01
CA ARG A 423 33.64 1.41 -15.34
C ARG A 423 34.80 1.30 -14.35
N GLU A 424 35.28 2.42 -13.82
CA GLU A 424 36.42 2.48 -12.89
C GLU A 424 35.99 2.30 -11.42
N ARG A 425 34.67 2.19 -11.17
CA ARG A 425 34.12 2.10 -9.82
C ARG A 425 34.40 0.72 -9.21
N ILE A 426 34.50 0.68 -7.88
CA ILE A 426 34.58 -0.56 -7.12
C ILE A 426 33.16 -1.07 -6.82
N TYR A 427 32.87 -2.31 -7.23
CA TYR A 427 31.55 -2.95 -7.11
C TYR A 427 31.52 -3.99 -6.00
N SER A 428 30.37 -4.17 -5.35
CA SER A 428 30.14 -5.34 -4.48
C SER A 428 29.37 -6.44 -5.21
N VAL A 429 29.55 -7.69 -4.76
CA VAL A 429 28.84 -8.82 -5.38
C VAL A 429 27.32 -8.68 -5.23
N THR A 430 26.86 -8.25 -4.05
CA THR A 430 25.45 -7.94 -3.79
C THR A 430 24.88 -6.84 -4.70
N GLU A 431 25.70 -5.86 -5.06
CA GLU A 431 25.32 -4.78 -5.96
C GLU A 431 25.08 -5.31 -7.37
N LEU A 432 25.96 -6.19 -7.86
CA LEU A 432 25.80 -6.83 -9.16
C LEU A 432 24.68 -7.87 -9.20
N GLU A 433 24.46 -8.62 -8.11
CA GLU A 433 23.29 -9.49 -7.98
C GLU A 433 21.98 -8.67 -8.04
N THR A 434 21.96 -7.44 -7.53
CA THR A 434 20.79 -6.54 -7.66
C THR A 434 20.51 -6.22 -9.12
N TYR A 435 21.57 -5.90 -9.89
CA TYR A 435 21.45 -5.68 -11.34
C TYR A 435 20.98 -6.94 -12.07
N ALA A 436 21.57 -8.09 -11.77
CA ALA A 436 21.23 -9.37 -12.39
C ALA A 436 19.78 -9.80 -12.11
N ASN A 437 19.27 -9.52 -10.91
CA ASN A 437 17.89 -9.81 -10.56
C ASN A 437 16.93 -8.84 -11.24
N CYS A 438 17.24 -7.54 -11.28
CA CYS A 438 16.41 -6.55 -11.98
C CYS A 438 17.23 -5.29 -12.34
N PRO A 439 17.57 -5.09 -13.62
CA PRO A 439 18.33 -3.91 -14.06
C PRO A 439 17.61 -2.59 -13.76
N PHE A 440 16.28 -2.54 -13.92
CA PHE A 440 15.49 -1.36 -13.56
C PHE A 440 15.54 -1.05 -12.06
N GLN A 441 15.49 -2.07 -11.19
CA GLN A 441 15.64 -1.87 -9.75
C GLN A 441 17.00 -1.25 -9.43
N TYR A 442 18.07 -1.80 -10.03
CA TYR A 442 19.42 -1.25 -9.89
C TYR A 442 19.50 0.21 -10.31
N PHE A 443 18.89 0.57 -11.44
CA PHE A 443 18.84 1.96 -11.89
C PHE A 443 18.20 2.89 -10.85
N MET A 444 17.05 2.46 -10.29
CA MET A 444 16.35 3.24 -9.27
C MET A 444 17.14 3.37 -7.97
N SER A 445 17.71 2.27 -7.47
CA SER A 445 18.39 2.24 -6.18
C SER A 445 19.83 2.77 -6.22
N ASN A 446 20.59 2.47 -7.28
CA ASN A 446 22.02 2.74 -7.34
C ASN A 446 22.37 3.97 -8.20
N ASN A 447 21.71 4.15 -9.35
CA ASN A 447 22.01 5.28 -10.24
C ASN A 447 21.24 6.53 -9.85
N LEU A 448 19.93 6.41 -9.60
CA LEU A 448 19.07 7.52 -9.16
C LEU A 448 19.08 7.73 -7.65
N ASN A 449 19.57 6.75 -6.88
CA ASN A 449 19.64 6.79 -5.42
C ASN A 449 18.29 7.14 -4.78
N THR A 450 17.21 6.56 -5.31
CA THR A 450 15.87 6.79 -4.79
C THR A 450 15.70 6.06 -3.47
N LYS A 451 15.48 6.84 -2.41
CA LYS A 451 15.21 6.31 -1.08
C LYS A 451 13.73 5.95 -0.97
N ILE A 452 13.46 4.70 -0.62
CA ILE A 452 12.14 4.31 -0.14
C ILE A 452 12.05 4.83 1.29
N LYS A 453 10.97 5.56 1.58
CA LYS A 453 10.64 5.89 2.96
C LYS A 453 10.14 4.60 3.58
N GLU A 454 11.04 3.88 4.25
CA GLU A 454 10.64 2.79 5.14
C GLU A 454 9.77 3.44 6.21
N GLU A 455 8.57 2.90 6.45
CA GLU A 455 7.77 3.34 7.59
C GLU A 455 8.57 2.96 8.83
N ASP A 456 9.10 3.96 9.54
CA ASP A 456 9.89 3.81 10.78
C ASP A 456 9.05 3.21 11.94
N GLU A 457 7.91 2.58 11.64
CA GLU A 457 6.88 2.15 12.58
C GLU A 457 7.09 0.74 13.12
N GLU A 458 8.05 -0.02 12.58
CA GLU A 458 8.33 -1.35 13.11
C GLU A 458 9.36 -1.28 14.24
N ASP A 459 8.84 -1.33 15.47
CA ASP A 459 9.53 -1.62 16.73
C ASP A 459 10.18 -3.04 16.76
N GLU A 460 10.37 -3.66 15.58
CA GLU A 460 10.88 -5.01 15.35
C GLU A 460 12.35 -5.04 14.84
N ILE A 461 12.99 -6.21 14.93
CA ILE A 461 14.26 -6.46 14.25
C ILE A 461 13.95 -6.83 12.79
N LEU A 462 14.15 -5.88 11.87
CA LEU A 462 13.96 -6.14 10.43
C LEU A 462 14.84 -7.31 9.95
N GLY A 463 14.42 -8.00 8.90
CA GLY A 463 15.12 -9.17 8.36
C GLY A 463 16.60 -8.90 8.02
N LYS A 464 16.90 -7.72 7.49
CA LYS A 464 18.27 -7.26 7.17
C LYS A 464 19.11 -7.07 8.43
N ASP A 465 18.55 -6.43 9.46
CA ASP A 465 19.25 -6.24 10.73
C ASP A 465 19.48 -7.55 11.45
N LYS A 466 18.53 -8.49 11.37
CA LYS A 466 18.71 -9.84 11.91
C LYS A 466 19.90 -10.55 11.27
N GLY A 467 20.07 -10.41 9.95
CA GLY A 467 21.25 -10.90 9.24
C GLY A 467 22.52 -10.28 9.81
N ASN A 468 22.63 -8.96 9.77
CA ASN A 468 23.81 -8.22 10.27
C ASN A 468 24.14 -8.54 11.74
N LEU A 469 23.14 -8.64 12.61
CA LEU A 469 23.29 -9.07 14.00
C LEU A 469 23.88 -10.47 14.08
N THR A 470 23.39 -11.41 13.27
CA THR A 470 23.91 -12.79 13.21
C THR A 470 25.39 -12.80 12.83
N HIS A 471 25.78 -12.09 11.77
CA HIS A 471 27.18 -11.98 11.33
C HIS A 471 28.08 -11.41 12.45
N ASN A 472 27.68 -10.28 13.05
CA ASN A 472 28.45 -9.65 14.13
C ASN A 472 28.61 -10.55 15.37
N ILE A 473 27.54 -11.27 15.75
CA ILE A 473 27.58 -12.21 16.88
C ILE A 473 28.54 -13.36 16.59
N LEU A 474 28.44 -13.97 15.41
CA LEU A 474 29.31 -15.09 15.01
C LEU A 474 30.77 -14.65 14.89
N PHE A 475 31.03 -13.47 14.34
CA PHE A 475 32.37 -12.89 14.27
C PHE A 475 33.00 -12.74 15.65
N ARG A 476 32.33 -12.05 16.58
CA ARG A 476 32.84 -11.85 17.94
C ARG A 476 33.05 -13.19 18.65
N PHE A 477 32.08 -14.10 18.51
CA PHE A 477 32.18 -15.45 19.09
C PHE A 477 33.42 -16.21 18.60
N TYR A 478 33.66 -16.25 17.29
CA TYR A 478 34.81 -16.96 16.74
C TYR A 478 36.13 -16.25 17.02
N ASN A 479 36.19 -14.92 16.96
CA ASN A 479 37.42 -14.17 17.22
C ASN A 479 37.89 -14.33 18.67
N GLU A 480 36.97 -14.36 19.64
CA GLU A 480 37.27 -14.63 21.05
C GLU A 480 37.64 -16.10 21.32
N HIS A 481 37.33 -17.02 20.39
CA HIS A 481 37.53 -18.46 20.53
C HIS A 481 38.52 -19.09 19.54
N LYS A 482 39.21 -18.32 18.69
CA LYS A 482 40.16 -18.82 17.67
C LYS A 482 41.18 -19.83 18.23
N ALA A 483 41.65 -19.64 19.47
CA ALA A 483 42.61 -20.53 20.11
C ALA A 483 42.02 -21.88 20.59
N LYS A 484 40.71 -21.97 20.84
CA LYS A 484 40.03 -23.20 21.32
C LYS A 484 39.49 -24.08 20.18
N PHE A 485 39.31 -23.54 18.97
CA PHE A 485 38.83 -24.26 17.78
C PHE A 485 39.92 -24.69 16.80
N SER A 486 41.20 -24.54 17.17
CA SER A 486 42.34 -25.01 16.36
C SER A 486 42.39 -26.55 16.22
N PRO A 487 43.03 -27.08 15.15
CA PRO A 487 42.78 -28.44 14.63
C PRO A 487 43.24 -29.62 15.49
N ALA A 488 43.82 -29.39 16.67
CA ALA A 488 44.77 -30.33 17.27
C ALA A 488 44.26 -31.18 18.45
N SER A 489 43.01 -31.07 18.89
CA SER A 489 42.55 -31.83 20.05
C SER A 489 41.12 -32.35 19.87
N GLY A 490 41.01 -33.56 19.36
CA GLY A 490 39.78 -34.36 19.24
C GLY A 490 39.14 -34.79 20.56
N GLN A 491 39.06 -33.89 21.54
CA GLN A 491 38.27 -34.06 22.77
C GLN A 491 37.35 -32.85 22.92
N ARG A 492 36.19 -32.90 22.23
CA ARG A 492 35.08 -31.97 22.45
C ARG A 492 34.16 -32.56 23.53
N ASN A 493 34.28 -32.07 24.78
CA ASN A 493 33.47 -32.50 25.93
C ASN A 493 32.16 -31.69 26.01
N GLN A 494 31.09 -32.26 26.59
CA GLN A 494 29.80 -31.57 26.85
C GLN A 494 29.96 -30.29 27.70
N GLU A 495 30.92 -30.25 28.62
CA GLU A 495 31.24 -29.06 29.43
C GLU A 495 31.69 -27.86 28.57
N ASN A 496 32.26 -28.09 27.38
CA ASN A 496 32.65 -27.03 26.45
C ASN A 496 31.44 -26.43 25.70
N LEU A 497 30.34 -27.17 25.55
CA LEU A 497 29.14 -26.69 24.85
C LEU A 497 28.35 -25.69 25.70
N ASP A 498 28.16 -25.98 26.98
CA ASP A 498 27.45 -25.08 27.88
C ASP A 498 28.25 -23.78 28.12
N GLU A 499 29.58 -23.86 28.26
CA GLU A 499 30.45 -22.67 28.30
C GLU A 499 30.29 -21.83 27.01
N ALA A 500 30.26 -22.49 25.85
CA ALA A 500 30.13 -21.79 24.58
C ALA A 500 28.74 -21.18 24.37
N LYS A 501 27.66 -21.84 24.83
CA LYS A 501 26.30 -21.30 24.81
C LYS A 501 26.16 -20.06 25.71
N GLU A 502 26.73 -20.09 26.92
CA GLU A 502 26.68 -18.93 27.82
C GLU A 502 27.47 -17.74 27.26
N LYS A 503 28.62 -17.98 26.63
CA LYS A 503 29.35 -16.90 25.94
C LYS A 503 28.60 -16.36 24.73
N LEU A 504 28.04 -17.24 23.90
CA LEU A 504 27.23 -16.84 22.75
C LEU A 504 26.02 -16.01 23.18
N LYS A 505 25.39 -16.35 24.33
CA LYS A 505 24.33 -15.57 24.95
C LYS A 505 24.83 -14.19 25.39
N SER A 506 25.96 -14.11 26.09
CA SER A 506 26.56 -12.83 26.52
C SER A 506 26.87 -11.91 25.34
N ILE A 507 27.44 -12.44 24.26
CA ILE A 507 27.75 -11.68 23.04
C ILE A 507 26.45 -11.20 22.37
N LEU A 508 25.45 -12.08 22.26
CA LEU A 508 24.15 -11.73 21.70
C LEU A 508 23.46 -10.62 22.49
N GLU A 509 23.46 -10.68 23.82
CA GLU A 509 22.88 -9.65 24.68
C GLU A 509 23.58 -8.30 24.47
N GLN A 510 24.92 -8.31 24.42
CA GLN A 510 25.71 -7.10 24.18
C GLN A 510 25.43 -6.49 22.79
N VAL A 511 25.53 -7.28 21.72
CA VAL A 511 25.35 -6.79 20.34
C VAL A 511 23.90 -6.36 20.10
N SER A 512 22.92 -7.07 20.67
CA SER A 512 21.50 -6.68 20.61
C SER A 512 21.25 -5.36 21.34
N ASP A 513 21.82 -5.17 22.54
CA ASP A 513 21.67 -3.93 23.30
C ASP A 513 22.34 -2.73 22.61
N GLU A 514 23.54 -2.91 22.03
CA GLU A 514 24.21 -1.89 21.20
C GLU A 514 23.27 -1.43 20.07
N LYS A 515 22.71 -2.38 19.30
CA LYS A 515 21.82 -2.09 18.17
C LYS A 515 20.49 -1.45 18.59
N ARG A 516 19.90 -1.92 19.70
CA ARG A 516 18.65 -1.36 20.25
C ARG A 516 18.84 0.10 20.63
N ASN A 517 19.96 0.42 21.29
CA ASN A 517 20.28 1.76 21.73
C ASN A 517 20.55 2.71 20.55
N GLU A 518 21.23 2.24 19.49
CA GLU A 518 21.39 3.00 18.23
C GLU A 518 20.06 3.43 17.63
N ARG A 519 19.04 2.57 17.72
CA ARG A 519 17.68 2.85 17.23
C ARG A 519 16.81 3.64 18.21
N GLY A 520 17.29 3.88 19.44
CA GLY A 520 16.50 4.54 20.49
C GLY A 520 15.30 3.72 20.98
N ILE A 521 15.30 2.40 20.75
CA ILE A 521 14.20 1.51 21.16
C ILE A 521 14.26 1.26 22.67
N SER A 522 13.11 1.31 23.34
CA SER A 522 13.00 1.10 24.78
C SER A 522 13.42 -0.32 25.21
N LYS A 523 14.07 -0.44 26.38
CA LYS A 523 14.38 -1.75 26.98
C LYS A 523 13.14 -2.61 27.28
N GLN A 524 11.97 -1.98 27.41
CA GLN A 524 10.70 -2.66 27.69
C GLN A 524 9.97 -3.13 26.42
N ASN A 525 10.56 -2.92 25.24
CA ASN A 525 9.97 -3.37 23.99
C ASN A 525 9.92 -4.92 23.95
N LEU A 526 8.71 -5.46 23.99
CA LEU A 526 8.43 -6.90 24.00
C LEU A 526 8.75 -7.56 22.65
N ILE A 527 8.60 -6.83 21.54
CA ILE A 527 8.83 -7.37 20.20
C ILE A 527 10.33 -7.58 19.97
N TRP A 528 11.15 -6.62 20.40
CA TRP A 528 12.60 -6.71 20.39
C TRP A 528 13.11 -7.88 21.24
N SER A 529 12.55 -8.06 22.44
CA SER A 529 12.95 -9.16 23.34
C SER A 529 12.57 -10.53 22.74
N ILE A 530 11.36 -10.68 22.21
CA ILE A 530 10.93 -11.90 21.51
C ILE A 530 11.84 -12.19 20.32
N SER A 531 12.19 -11.18 19.53
CA SER A 531 13.05 -11.34 18.35
C SER A 531 14.47 -11.76 18.72
N THR A 532 15.00 -11.17 19.80
CA THR A 532 16.31 -11.52 20.38
C THR A 532 16.31 -12.95 20.91
N ASP A 533 15.25 -13.38 21.60
CA ASP A 533 15.11 -14.76 22.08
C ASP A 533 14.99 -15.79 20.95
N LYS A 534 14.27 -15.46 19.88
CA LYS A 534 14.21 -16.30 18.67
C LYS A 534 15.59 -16.47 18.04
N LEU A 535 16.38 -15.39 17.97
CA LEU A 535 17.75 -15.45 17.44
C LEU A 535 18.66 -16.29 18.34
N ARG A 536 18.57 -16.13 19.67
CA ARG A 536 19.30 -16.94 20.65
C ARG A 536 19.02 -18.43 20.48
N ALA A 537 17.75 -18.81 20.36
CA ALA A 537 17.35 -20.20 20.14
C ALA A 537 17.91 -20.77 18.82
N ALA A 538 17.96 -19.97 17.75
CA ALA A 538 18.54 -20.37 16.48
C ALA A 538 20.07 -20.59 16.57
N LEU A 539 20.77 -19.66 17.23
CA LEU A 539 22.22 -19.74 17.45
C LEU A 539 22.62 -20.90 18.36
N PHE A 540 21.81 -21.23 19.36
CA PHE A 540 22.04 -22.39 20.24
C PHE A 540 21.95 -23.71 19.46
N ARG A 541 21.02 -23.82 18.51
CA ARG A 541 20.94 -24.99 17.62
C ARG A 541 22.10 -25.04 16.64
N TRP A 542 22.51 -23.89 16.13
CA TRP A 542 23.68 -23.80 15.24
C TRP A 542 24.94 -24.32 15.93
N ILE A 543 25.23 -23.87 17.15
CA ILE A 543 26.45 -24.32 17.86
C ILE A 543 26.38 -25.80 18.26
N GLU A 544 25.19 -26.31 18.58
CA GLU A 544 24.98 -27.75 18.78
C GLU A 544 25.31 -28.53 17.51
N ALA A 545 24.79 -28.12 16.35
CA ALA A 545 25.06 -28.78 15.08
C ALA A 545 26.55 -28.71 14.69
N GLU A 546 27.17 -27.54 14.83
CA GLU A 546 28.59 -27.28 14.51
C GLU A 546 29.54 -28.21 15.26
N GLN A 547 29.17 -28.66 16.47
CA GLN A 547 29.98 -29.58 17.27
C GLN A 547 29.96 -31.03 16.78
N HIS A 548 28.88 -31.47 16.12
CA HIS A 548 28.68 -32.86 15.72
C HIS A 548 29.33 -33.21 14.37
N TYR A 549 29.86 -32.22 13.64
CA TYR A 549 30.51 -32.45 12.36
C TYR A 549 31.97 -32.87 12.54
N GLU A 550 32.31 -34.03 11.99
CA GLU A 550 33.69 -34.51 11.83
C GLU A 550 34.16 -34.14 10.41
N LEU A 551 34.93 -33.06 10.28
CA LEU A 551 35.44 -32.59 9.00
C LEU A 551 36.96 -32.46 9.05
N THR A 552 37.61 -32.63 7.89
CA THR A 552 39.05 -32.37 7.74
C THR A 552 39.38 -30.89 7.55
N VAL A 553 38.35 -30.04 7.50
CA VAL A 553 38.50 -28.57 7.48
C VAL A 553 38.21 -27.97 8.85
N SER A 554 38.86 -26.85 9.14
CA SER A 554 38.61 -26.08 10.36
C SER A 554 38.31 -24.61 10.03
N PRO A 555 37.29 -23.99 10.67
CA PRO A 555 37.05 -22.56 10.51
C PRO A 555 38.21 -21.73 11.03
N ARG A 556 38.78 -20.88 10.17
CA ARG A 556 39.99 -20.10 10.49
C ARG A 556 39.83 -18.60 10.34
N PHE A 557 39.23 -18.15 9.22
CA PHE A 557 39.08 -16.73 8.93
C PHE A 557 37.60 -16.36 8.91
N PHE A 558 37.27 -15.19 9.46
CA PHE A 558 35.88 -14.77 9.64
C PHE A 558 35.71 -13.31 9.25
N GLU A 559 34.64 -12.98 8.54
CA GLU A 559 34.33 -11.62 8.11
C GLU A 559 35.52 -10.95 7.37
N VAL A 560 36.17 -11.70 6.48
CA VAL A 560 37.35 -11.25 5.72
C VAL A 560 36.92 -10.17 4.75
N SER A 561 37.44 -8.96 4.92
CA SER A 561 37.06 -7.79 4.12
C SER A 561 38.07 -7.52 3.01
N PHE A 562 37.61 -7.01 1.87
CA PHE A 562 38.46 -6.57 0.76
C PHE A 562 37.89 -5.33 0.06
N GLY A 563 38.75 -4.50 -0.54
CA GLY A 563 38.33 -3.29 -1.27
C GLY A 563 37.78 -2.15 -0.42
N GLY A 564 38.37 -1.94 0.77
CA GLY A 564 38.05 -0.81 1.64
C GLY A 564 36.68 -0.91 2.31
N PHE A 565 36.18 -2.14 2.50
CA PHE A 565 34.92 -2.39 3.19
C PHE A 565 35.02 -2.01 4.68
N THR A 566 34.08 -1.22 5.19
CA THR A 566 34.10 -0.72 6.57
C THR A 566 33.46 -1.70 7.55
N GLY A 567 34.07 -1.88 8.72
CA GLY A 567 33.51 -2.66 9.83
C GLY A 567 34.51 -3.65 10.44
N ASP A 568 34.03 -4.43 11.40
CA ASP A 568 34.79 -5.52 12.01
C ASP A 568 35.21 -6.54 10.93
N SER A 569 36.50 -6.88 10.88
CA SER A 569 37.05 -7.79 9.87
C SER A 569 38.24 -8.59 10.38
N ASP A 570 38.57 -9.67 9.68
CA ASP A 570 39.69 -10.54 10.05
C ASP A 570 41.03 -9.78 9.94
N PRO A 571 41.86 -9.70 11.00
CA PRO A 571 43.10 -8.95 10.96
C PRO A 571 44.23 -9.63 10.18
N GLU A 572 44.14 -10.93 9.89
CA GLU A 572 45.21 -11.72 9.24
C GLU A 572 45.06 -11.71 7.71
N LEU A 573 43.82 -11.81 7.20
CA LEU A 573 43.57 -12.02 5.76
C LEU A 573 42.88 -10.83 5.05
N SER A 574 42.34 -9.86 5.78
CA SER A 574 41.63 -8.75 5.14
C SER A 574 42.57 -7.80 4.38
N ALA A 575 42.09 -7.27 3.25
CA ALA A 575 42.84 -6.37 2.37
C ALA A 575 42.14 -5.00 2.23
N SER A 576 42.89 -3.91 2.31
CA SER A 576 42.33 -2.57 2.02
C SER A 576 42.08 -2.35 0.52
N GLU A 577 42.92 -2.94 -0.33
CA GLU A 577 42.84 -2.79 -1.78
C GLU A 577 41.71 -3.62 -2.39
N PRO A 578 41.08 -3.14 -3.49
CA PRO A 578 40.10 -3.92 -4.23
C PRO A 578 40.77 -5.12 -4.91
N ILE A 579 39.99 -6.18 -5.10
CA ILE A 579 40.46 -7.39 -5.77
C ILE A 579 39.86 -7.42 -7.17
N PRO A 580 40.68 -7.45 -8.24
CA PRO A 580 40.17 -7.50 -9.59
C PRO A 580 39.59 -8.90 -9.88
N ILE A 581 38.38 -8.93 -10.43
CA ILE A 581 37.77 -10.10 -11.05
C ILE A 581 37.58 -9.74 -12.52
N LYS A 582 38.35 -10.40 -13.40
CA LYS A 582 38.56 -9.92 -14.79
C LYS A 582 39.00 -8.45 -14.75
N ASP A 583 38.30 -7.56 -15.46
CA ASP A 583 38.58 -6.13 -15.52
C ASP A 583 37.79 -5.29 -14.49
N VAL A 584 37.07 -5.92 -13.55
CA VAL A 584 36.22 -5.23 -12.57
C VAL A 584 36.85 -5.26 -11.18
N ASN A 585 36.99 -4.09 -10.56
CA ASN A 585 37.44 -3.97 -9.18
C ASN A 585 36.32 -4.32 -8.20
N MET A 586 36.55 -5.36 -7.39
CA MET A 586 35.55 -5.85 -6.44
C MET A 586 35.89 -5.48 -4.99
N LYS A 587 34.84 -5.25 -4.20
CA LYS A 587 34.85 -5.16 -2.75
C LYS A 587 33.82 -6.10 -2.14
N GLY A 588 34.03 -6.48 -0.89
CA GLY A 588 33.07 -7.34 -0.21
C GLY A 588 33.56 -7.81 1.15
N LYS A 589 32.78 -8.74 1.70
CA LYS A 589 33.02 -9.36 2.99
C LYS A 589 32.66 -10.83 2.89
N ILE A 590 33.61 -11.69 3.21
CA ILE A 590 33.45 -13.15 3.18
C ILE A 590 33.23 -13.61 4.61
N ASP A 591 32.07 -14.20 4.90
CA ASP A 591 31.65 -14.49 6.27
C ASP A 591 32.59 -15.47 6.99
N ARG A 592 32.97 -16.56 6.31
CA ARG A 592 33.82 -17.60 6.90
C ARG A 592 34.60 -18.37 5.83
N ILE A 593 35.86 -18.67 6.15
CA ILE A 593 36.75 -19.52 5.35
C ILE A 593 37.26 -20.67 6.21
N ASP A 594 37.01 -21.89 5.73
CA ASP A 594 37.44 -23.12 6.39
C ASP A 594 38.67 -23.68 5.66
N ILE A 595 39.71 -24.04 6.42
CA ILE A 595 41.00 -24.49 5.89
C ILE A 595 41.19 -25.98 6.19
N GLY A 596 41.46 -26.75 5.14
CA GLY A 596 41.94 -28.13 5.21
C GLY A 596 43.44 -28.21 4.93
N GLU A 597 43.93 -29.40 4.56
CA GLU A 597 45.35 -29.63 4.27
C GLU A 597 45.79 -28.90 2.98
N ASP A 598 45.15 -29.20 1.85
CA ASP A 598 45.49 -28.64 0.52
C ASP A 598 44.33 -27.85 -0.12
N PHE A 599 43.27 -27.58 0.63
CA PHE A 599 42.05 -26.99 0.11
C PHE A 599 41.32 -26.11 1.12
N PHE A 600 40.37 -25.31 0.64
CA PHE A 600 39.55 -24.43 1.47
C PHE A 600 38.08 -24.38 1.03
N ASN A 601 37.20 -24.06 1.96
CA ASN A 601 35.80 -23.75 1.68
C ASN A 601 35.47 -22.30 2.01
N VAL A 602 34.50 -21.75 1.30
CA VAL A 602 33.83 -20.49 1.65
C VAL A 602 32.45 -20.80 2.20
N VAL A 603 32.11 -20.26 3.36
CA VAL A 603 30.83 -20.45 4.02
C VAL A 603 30.14 -19.10 4.18
N ASP A 604 28.87 -19.03 3.77
CA ASP A 604 28.02 -17.84 3.89
C ASP A 604 26.83 -18.13 4.82
N TYR A 605 26.58 -17.23 5.78
CA TYR A 605 25.49 -17.38 6.75
C TYR A 605 24.19 -16.76 6.24
N LYS A 606 23.10 -17.52 6.21
CA LYS A 606 21.77 -17.03 5.82
C LYS A 606 20.74 -17.24 6.92
N THR A 607 19.92 -16.22 7.18
CA THR A 607 18.80 -16.29 8.15
C THR A 607 17.44 -16.59 7.47
N GLY A 608 17.38 -16.47 6.14
CA GLY A 608 16.17 -16.62 5.31
C GLY A 608 15.85 -18.06 4.89
N SER A 609 14.64 -18.26 4.33
CA SER A 609 14.08 -19.58 3.94
C SER A 609 14.53 -20.10 2.57
N SER A 610 14.92 -19.21 1.65
CA SER A 610 15.20 -19.51 0.24
C SER A 610 16.37 -20.49 0.07
N THR A 611 16.19 -21.49 -0.78
CA THR A 611 17.26 -22.37 -1.30
C THR A 611 17.85 -21.74 -2.55
N ILE A 612 19.16 -21.50 -2.55
CA ILE A 612 19.90 -21.01 -3.71
C ILE A 612 20.47 -22.24 -4.42
N GLY A 613 20.00 -22.49 -5.64
CA GLY A 613 20.47 -23.61 -6.44
C GLY A 613 21.57 -23.20 -7.42
N ILE A 614 22.25 -24.18 -8.03
CA ILE A 614 23.20 -23.92 -9.12
C ILE A 614 22.53 -23.25 -10.33
N GLN A 615 21.22 -23.44 -10.51
CA GLN A 615 20.47 -22.78 -11.58
C GLN A 615 20.43 -21.25 -11.39
N ASP A 616 20.24 -20.75 -10.16
CA ASP A 616 20.28 -19.31 -9.91
C ASP A 616 21.69 -18.74 -10.20
N MET A 617 22.75 -19.54 -10.02
CA MET A 617 24.12 -19.17 -10.41
C MET A 617 24.31 -19.18 -11.92
N ARG A 618 23.79 -20.20 -12.63
CA ARG A 618 23.83 -20.28 -14.10
C ARG A 618 23.10 -19.13 -14.77
N GLU A 619 21.95 -18.76 -14.24
CA GLU A 619 21.16 -17.58 -14.61
C GLU A 619 21.83 -16.26 -14.22
N GLY A 620 22.95 -16.31 -13.51
CA GLY A 620 23.73 -15.16 -13.09
C GLY A 620 23.07 -14.30 -12.02
N ARG A 621 22.03 -14.81 -11.34
CA ARG A 621 21.28 -14.14 -10.26
C ARG A 621 21.94 -14.32 -8.88
N SER A 622 22.77 -15.34 -8.73
CA SER A 622 23.60 -15.55 -7.54
C SER A 622 25.07 -15.70 -7.92
N LEU A 623 25.89 -14.77 -7.44
CA LEU A 623 27.30 -14.62 -7.77
C LEU A 623 28.21 -14.77 -6.55
N GLN A 624 27.68 -14.58 -5.33
CA GLN A 624 28.45 -14.52 -4.07
C GLN A 624 29.48 -15.64 -3.90
N LEU A 625 29.04 -16.90 -3.81
CA LEU A 625 29.94 -18.02 -3.53
C LEU A 625 31.00 -18.23 -4.63
N PRO A 626 30.64 -18.30 -5.94
CA PRO A 626 31.65 -18.42 -7.00
C PRO A 626 32.69 -17.29 -7.02
N VAL A 627 32.23 -16.04 -6.88
CA VAL A 627 33.15 -14.88 -6.87
C VAL A 627 34.03 -14.90 -5.62
N TYR A 628 33.47 -15.23 -4.45
CA TYR A 628 34.25 -15.31 -3.21
C TYR A 628 35.30 -16.41 -3.24
N LEU A 629 35.03 -17.58 -3.84
CA LEU A 629 36.05 -18.61 -4.04
C LEU A 629 37.25 -18.07 -4.83
N LYS A 630 37.00 -17.34 -5.92
CA LYS A 630 38.04 -16.70 -6.74
C LYS A 630 38.78 -15.58 -6.00
N VAL A 631 38.06 -14.78 -5.21
CA VAL A 631 38.65 -13.73 -4.37
C VAL A 631 39.60 -14.34 -3.33
N VAL A 632 39.21 -15.44 -2.66
CA VAL A 632 40.05 -16.12 -1.67
C VAL A 632 41.30 -16.72 -2.32
N GLU A 633 41.18 -17.34 -3.51
CA GLU A 633 42.35 -17.80 -4.27
C GLU A 633 43.36 -16.65 -4.49
N SER A 634 42.87 -15.46 -4.88
CA SER A 634 43.70 -14.27 -5.07
C SER A 634 44.36 -13.81 -3.77
N LEU A 635 43.61 -13.73 -2.67
CA LEU A 635 44.15 -13.38 -1.35
C LEU A 635 45.24 -14.36 -0.88
N PHE A 636 45.05 -15.66 -1.09
CA PHE A 636 46.01 -16.69 -0.69
C PHE A 636 47.31 -16.66 -1.50
N THR A 637 47.27 -16.31 -2.78
CA THR A 637 48.51 -16.12 -3.56
C THR A 637 49.39 -15.01 -2.99
N GLN A 638 48.79 -13.97 -2.42
CA GLN A 638 49.49 -12.85 -1.79
C GLN A 638 50.00 -13.19 -0.38
N HIS A 639 49.42 -14.19 0.28
CA HIS A 639 49.76 -14.57 1.66
C HIS A 639 50.80 -15.69 1.73
N ALA A 640 51.95 -15.45 2.38
CA ALA A 640 53.13 -16.33 2.31
C ALA A 640 52.88 -17.80 2.74
N ASN A 641 52.03 -18.04 3.74
CA ASN A 641 51.80 -19.36 4.34
C ASN A 641 50.54 -20.09 3.84
N LEU A 642 49.78 -19.49 2.91
CA LEU A 642 48.50 -20.04 2.41
C LEU A 642 48.55 -20.31 0.89
N ARG A 643 49.74 -20.19 0.29
CA ARG A 643 49.93 -20.45 -1.15
C ARG A 643 49.71 -21.93 -1.46
N GLY A 644 48.99 -22.20 -2.53
CA GLY A 644 48.77 -23.56 -3.04
C GLY A 644 47.49 -24.23 -2.58
N LEU A 645 46.72 -23.61 -1.67
CA LEU A 645 45.39 -24.11 -1.31
C LEU A 645 44.41 -23.96 -2.49
N SER A 646 43.72 -25.04 -2.82
CA SER A 646 42.73 -25.06 -3.90
C SER A 646 41.30 -24.87 -3.37
N PRO A 647 40.40 -24.20 -4.12
CA PRO A 647 39.00 -24.06 -3.72
C PRO A 647 38.33 -25.43 -3.76
N ALA A 648 37.63 -25.81 -2.69
CA ALA A 648 36.87 -27.05 -2.59
C ALA A 648 35.36 -26.84 -2.76
N ALA A 649 34.76 -25.96 -1.95
CA ALA A 649 33.32 -25.70 -2.02
C ALA A 649 32.90 -24.33 -1.49
N GLY A 650 31.76 -23.84 -2.03
CA GLY A 650 30.96 -22.76 -1.48
C GLY A 650 29.72 -23.32 -0.79
N LEU A 651 29.48 -22.94 0.46
CA LEU A 651 28.46 -23.51 1.34
C LEU A 651 27.56 -22.43 1.92
N TYR A 652 26.26 -22.71 2.05
CA TYR A 652 25.31 -21.86 2.78
C TYR A 652 24.97 -22.48 4.13
N GLN A 653 25.21 -21.77 5.22
CA GLN A 653 24.75 -22.15 6.56
C GLN A 653 23.49 -21.38 6.94
N LYS A 654 22.37 -22.09 6.97
CA LYS A 654 21.05 -21.53 7.29
C LYS A 654 20.77 -21.63 8.78
N ILE A 655 20.76 -20.48 9.44
CA ILE A 655 20.53 -20.35 10.89
C ILE A 655 19.11 -19.85 11.11
N ARG A 656 18.19 -20.75 11.47
CA ARG A 656 16.78 -20.44 11.66
C ARG A 656 16.27 -20.92 13.01
N LEU A 657 15.13 -20.40 13.42
CA LEU A 657 14.51 -20.74 14.70
C LEU A 657 14.17 -22.23 14.82
N ARG A 658 13.68 -22.84 13.73
CA ARG A 658 13.15 -24.21 13.73
C ARG A 658 14.12 -25.24 13.18
N ASP A 659 15.10 -24.84 12.38
CA ASP A 659 16.06 -25.71 11.73
C ASP A 659 17.43 -25.03 11.58
N PHE A 660 18.49 -25.83 11.68
CA PHE A 660 19.80 -25.51 11.13
C PHE A 660 20.01 -26.42 9.92
N LYS A 661 20.42 -25.84 8.79
CA LYS A 661 20.72 -26.59 7.58
C LYS A 661 21.97 -26.05 6.94
N GLN A 662 22.87 -26.95 6.55
CA GLN A 662 23.93 -26.59 5.63
C GLN A 662 23.60 -27.12 4.24
N GLU A 663 23.74 -26.25 3.24
CA GLU A 663 23.45 -26.54 1.85
C GLU A 663 24.68 -26.29 0.99
N LEU A 664 24.96 -27.20 0.05
CA LEU A 664 26.00 -27.01 -0.94
C LEU A 664 25.53 -25.98 -1.97
N GLY A 665 26.30 -24.92 -2.18
CA GLY A 665 26.11 -24.03 -3.32
C GLY A 665 26.75 -24.63 -4.56
N ILE A 666 28.07 -24.84 -4.48
CA ILE A 666 28.92 -25.42 -5.52
C ILE A 666 30.12 -26.14 -4.88
N GLY A 667 30.58 -27.26 -5.43
CA GLY A 667 31.78 -27.94 -4.94
C GLY A 667 32.43 -28.89 -5.95
N LYS A 668 33.70 -29.22 -5.70
CA LYS A 668 34.50 -30.18 -6.48
C LYS A 668 34.21 -31.61 -6.06
N GLU A 669 33.77 -32.43 -7.01
CA GLU A 669 33.37 -33.82 -6.76
C GLU A 669 34.46 -34.65 -6.08
N GLN A 670 35.73 -34.47 -6.45
CA GLN A 670 36.86 -35.21 -5.89
C GLN A 670 37.15 -34.87 -4.41
N LEU A 671 36.75 -33.68 -3.96
CA LEU A 671 36.92 -33.21 -2.58
C LEU A 671 35.67 -33.43 -1.73
N ASN A 672 34.59 -33.94 -2.35
CA ASN A 672 33.46 -34.49 -1.63
C ASN A 672 33.94 -35.68 -0.78
N GLY A 673 33.61 -35.69 0.50
CA GLY A 673 34.12 -36.70 1.44
C GLY A 673 35.10 -36.15 2.46
N ASN A 674 36.01 -35.30 2.00
CA ASN A 674 37.09 -34.77 2.83
C ASN A 674 36.79 -33.33 3.23
N ALA A 675 36.48 -32.48 2.25
CA ALA A 675 36.38 -31.04 2.46
C ALA A 675 35.02 -30.60 3.01
N TYR A 676 33.93 -31.28 2.64
CA TYR A 676 32.58 -30.82 2.97
C TYR A 676 31.55 -31.94 3.20
N GLN A 677 31.97 -33.20 3.40
CA GLN A 677 31.07 -34.31 3.77
C GLN A 677 30.97 -34.46 5.28
N GLY A 678 29.74 -34.48 5.80
CA GLY A 678 29.43 -34.51 7.24
C GLY A 678 28.09 -33.83 7.55
N TYR A 679 27.59 -33.00 6.64
CA TYR A 679 26.38 -32.23 6.83
C TYR A 679 25.14 -33.00 6.39
N ASN A 680 24.50 -33.64 7.38
CA ASN A 680 23.31 -34.52 7.36
C ASN A 680 23.57 -35.99 7.04
N GLY A 681 23.33 -36.84 8.04
CA GLY A 681 23.54 -38.29 7.99
C GLY A 681 22.90 -39.02 6.81
N SER A 682 23.59 -40.08 6.41
CA SER A 682 23.13 -41.28 5.68
C SER A 682 22.32 -41.14 4.36
N ARG A 683 22.02 -39.93 3.84
CA ARG A 683 21.28 -39.77 2.56
C ARG A 683 21.83 -38.63 1.68
N TRP A 684 23.12 -38.65 1.36
CA TRP A 684 23.70 -37.72 0.38
C TRP A 684 23.53 -38.17 -1.09
N TYR A 685 23.23 -39.46 -1.34
CA TYR A 685 23.09 -40.01 -2.69
C TYR A 685 21.93 -39.38 -3.49
N ASP A 686 21.03 -38.63 -2.83
CA ASP A 686 19.90 -37.93 -3.44
C ASP A 686 20.16 -36.43 -3.72
N PHE A 687 21.27 -35.83 -3.22
CA PHE A 687 21.52 -34.38 -3.29
C PHE A 687 22.58 -33.96 -4.33
N GLY A 688 23.61 -34.79 -4.58
CA GLY A 688 24.67 -34.47 -5.56
C GLY A 688 24.30 -34.79 -7.01
N SER A 689 23.58 -35.90 -7.22
CA SER A 689 23.28 -36.46 -8.56
C SER A 689 22.06 -35.82 -9.23
N SER A 690 21.12 -35.25 -8.46
CA SER A 690 19.87 -34.67 -8.96
C SER A 690 19.97 -33.17 -9.30
N ASN A 691 20.79 -32.40 -8.57
CA ASN A 691 20.89 -30.93 -8.70
C ASN A 691 22.18 -30.41 -9.37
N LYS A 692 23.12 -31.28 -9.80
CA LYS A 692 24.36 -30.91 -10.51
C LYS A 692 25.28 -29.90 -9.80
N GLN A 693 25.30 -29.86 -8.47
CA GLN A 693 26.07 -28.89 -7.67
C GLN A 693 27.51 -29.35 -7.34
N CYS A 694 27.75 -30.66 -7.45
CA CYS A 694 29.09 -31.24 -7.47
C CYS A 694 29.55 -31.30 -8.92
N LEU A 695 30.72 -30.74 -9.21
CA LEU A 695 31.29 -30.68 -10.55
C LEU A 695 32.67 -31.34 -10.54
N GLU A 696 33.02 -31.97 -11.66
CA GLU A 696 34.39 -32.39 -11.93
C GLU A 696 35.33 -31.18 -11.99
N ASP A 697 36.62 -31.37 -11.75
CA ASP A 697 37.56 -30.26 -11.55
C ASP A 697 37.65 -29.28 -12.72
N GLU A 698 37.63 -29.79 -13.96
CA GLU A 698 37.63 -28.95 -15.18
C GLU A 698 36.34 -28.14 -15.29
N ASP A 699 35.19 -28.80 -15.06
CA ASP A 699 33.87 -28.17 -15.09
C ASP A 699 33.71 -27.14 -13.98
N PHE A 700 34.23 -27.41 -12.78
CA PHE A 700 34.20 -26.48 -11.66
C PHE A 700 34.96 -25.19 -11.96
N ASN A 701 36.19 -25.30 -12.47
CA ASN A 701 37.00 -24.13 -12.81
C ASN A 701 36.40 -23.35 -13.99
N SER A 702 35.91 -24.05 -15.02
CA SER A 702 35.21 -23.42 -16.14
C SER A 702 33.94 -22.70 -15.68
N PHE A 703 33.21 -23.29 -14.73
CA PHE A 703 32.01 -22.67 -14.16
C PHE A 703 32.35 -21.40 -13.39
N LEU A 704 33.37 -21.43 -12.53
CA LEU A 704 33.81 -20.22 -11.82
C LEU A 704 34.24 -19.11 -12.80
N ASP A 705 34.98 -19.45 -13.86
CA ASP A 705 35.40 -18.46 -14.87
C ASP A 705 34.20 -17.86 -15.63
N ARG A 706 33.20 -18.70 -15.96
CA ARG A 706 31.94 -18.25 -16.57
C ARG A 706 31.20 -17.25 -15.67
N ILE A 707 31.06 -17.53 -14.37
CA ILE A 707 30.42 -16.60 -13.42
C ILE A 707 31.23 -15.30 -13.28
N CYS A 708 32.56 -15.37 -13.28
CA CYS A 708 33.40 -14.16 -13.31
C CYS A 708 33.19 -13.34 -14.60
N GLY A 709 32.90 -13.98 -15.74
CA GLY A 709 32.51 -13.29 -16.97
C GLY A 709 31.19 -12.52 -16.84
N TYR A 710 30.24 -13.00 -16.02
CA TYR A 710 28.99 -12.27 -15.77
C TYR A 710 29.22 -10.93 -15.07
N VAL A 711 30.21 -10.87 -14.17
CA VAL A 711 30.58 -9.65 -13.46
C VAL A 711 31.01 -8.56 -14.45
N GLU A 712 31.85 -8.92 -15.43
CA GLU A 712 32.29 -8.01 -16.49
C GLU A 712 31.12 -7.57 -17.39
N LEU A 713 30.31 -8.52 -17.84
CA LEU A 713 29.12 -8.26 -18.67
C LEU A 713 28.14 -7.29 -17.99
N TYR A 714 27.88 -7.47 -16.69
CA TYR A 714 26.95 -6.60 -15.97
C TYR A 714 27.48 -5.18 -15.83
N VAL A 715 28.78 -5.02 -15.53
CA VAL A 715 29.39 -3.69 -15.47
C VAL A 715 29.39 -3.01 -16.83
N GLU A 716 29.69 -3.74 -17.91
CA GLU A 716 29.61 -3.24 -19.28
C GLU A 716 28.21 -2.71 -19.60
N ARG A 717 27.17 -3.52 -19.38
CA ARG A 717 25.77 -3.11 -19.60
C ARG A 717 25.34 -1.93 -18.75
N ILE A 718 25.78 -1.84 -17.49
CA ILE A 718 25.55 -0.68 -16.63
C ILE A 718 26.18 0.58 -17.24
N THR A 719 27.40 0.49 -17.76
CA THR A 719 28.11 1.63 -18.37
C THR A 719 27.51 2.05 -19.71
N GLU A 720 26.86 1.14 -20.43
CA GLU A 720 26.11 1.43 -21.66
C GLU A 720 24.72 2.03 -21.40
N GLY A 721 24.26 2.06 -20.15
CA GLY A 721 22.95 2.58 -19.80
C GLY A 721 21.81 1.58 -20.04
N PHE A 722 22.10 0.27 -19.98
CA PHE A 722 21.13 -0.79 -20.20
C PHE A 722 20.47 -1.21 -18.88
N PHE A 723 19.25 -0.74 -18.64
CA PHE A 723 18.47 -0.99 -17.42
C PHE A 723 17.05 -1.49 -17.70
N PRO A 724 16.89 -2.57 -18.50
CA PRO A 724 15.58 -2.99 -18.96
C PRO A 724 14.63 -3.40 -17.82
N LEU A 725 13.33 -3.33 -18.10
CA LEU A 725 12.31 -3.97 -17.29
C LEU A 725 12.57 -5.47 -17.19
N ILE A 726 12.25 -6.09 -16.05
CA ILE A 726 12.58 -7.50 -15.79
C ILE A 726 11.92 -8.49 -16.75
N THR A 727 10.74 -8.16 -17.30
CA THR A 727 10.03 -8.94 -18.34
C THR A 727 10.67 -8.81 -19.72
N ARG A 728 11.51 -7.79 -19.90
CA ARG A 728 12.25 -7.45 -21.12
C ARG A 728 13.75 -7.61 -20.95
N ALA A 729 14.19 -8.12 -19.79
CA ALA A 729 15.55 -8.50 -19.55
C ALA A 729 15.81 -9.81 -20.32
N GLU A 730 15.82 -9.72 -21.65
CA GLU A 730 16.37 -10.78 -22.46
C GLU A 730 17.86 -10.86 -22.16
N THR A 731 18.33 -12.07 -21.95
CA THR A 731 19.73 -12.43 -22.10
C THR A 731 20.05 -12.33 -23.60
N ASP A 732 19.96 -11.13 -24.18
CA ASP A 732 20.46 -10.78 -25.51
C ASP A 732 21.98 -10.90 -25.44
N VAL A 733 22.44 -12.14 -25.46
CA VAL A 733 23.71 -12.48 -26.05
C VAL A 733 23.29 -13.12 -27.35
N ASP A 734 23.71 -12.55 -28.48
CA ASP A 734 23.84 -13.32 -29.71
C ASP A 734 24.57 -14.61 -29.29
N LEU A 735 23.82 -15.71 -29.13
CA LEU A 735 24.32 -16.99 -28.61
C LEU A 735 25.51 -17.54 -29.41
N GLU A 736 25.80 -16.91 -30.55
CA GLU A 736 26.92 -17.20 -31.43
C GLU A 736 28.24 -16.48 -31.03
N LYS A 737 28.26 -15.59 -30.02
CA LYS A 737 29.45 -14.74 -29.74
C LYS A 737 30.03 -14.71 -28.32
N SER A 738 29.46 -15.36 -27.31
CA SER A 738 30.16 -15.43 -26.01
C SER A 738 29.85 -16.69 -25.21
N ASP A 739 30.90 -17.43 -24.85
CA ASP A 739 30.86 -18.56 -23.90
C ASP A 739 30.55 -18.10 -22.44
N HIS A 740 30.24 -16.81 -22.25
CA HIS A 740 30.10 -16.15 -20.94
C HIS A 740 28.72 -15.52 -20.72
N ALA A 741 27.68 -15.94 -21.46
CA ALA A 741 26.30 -15.48 -21.25
C ALA A 741 25.59 -16.18 -20.07
N PRO A 742 24.80 -15.47 -19.25
CA PRO A 742 23.87 -16.10 -18.30
C PRO A 742 22.78 -16.92 -18.99
N ASP A 743 22.37 -18.03 -18.37
CA ASP A 743 21.21 -18.81 -18.83
C ASP A 743 19.92 -17.98 -18.67
N THR A 744 18.98 -18.10 -19.62
CA THR A 744 17.68 -17.41 -19.51
C THR A 744 16.83 -18.02 -18.37
N PRO A 745 16.35 -17.21 -17.41
CA PRO A 745 15.53 -17.72 -16.32
C PRO A 745 14.18 -18.29 -16.78
N LYS A 746 13.73 -19.37 -16.14
CA LYS A 746 12.38 -19.92 -16.37
C LYS A 746 11.26 -18.96 -15.94
N ASP A 747 11.49 -18.23 -14.86
CA ASP A 747 10.62 -17.16 -14.38
C ASP A 747 11.44 -15.88 -14.22
N PRO A 748 11.35 -14.93 -15.18
CA PRO A 748 12.05 -13.66 -15.08
C PRO A 748 11.51 -12.80 -13.93
N THR A 749 10.23 -12.95 -13.56
CA THR A 749 9.53 -12.07 -12.61
C THR A 749 9.63 -12.44 -11.14
N LYS A 750 10.25 -13.58 -10.79
CA LYS A 750 10.46 -14.03 -9.40
C LYS A 750 10.96 -12.92 -8.44
N PRO A 751 11.89 -12.03 -8.84
CA PRO A 751 12.35 -10.92 -7.99
C PRO A 751 11.29 -9.83 -7.70
N CYS A 752 10.23 -9.71 -8.52
CA CYS A 752 9.18 -8.69 -8.33
C CYS A 752 8.43 -8.84 -7.00
N ASN A 753 8.35 -10.05 -6.45
CA ASN A 753 7.66 -10.34 -5.18
C ASN A 753 8.26 -9.61 -3.97
N TYR A 754 9.52 -9.19 -4.08
CA TYR A 754 10.27 -8.54 -3.01
C TYR A 754 10.79 -7.15 -3.45
N CYS A 755 10.26 -6.60 -4.55
CA CYS A 755 10.74 -5.37 -5.15
C CYS A 755 9.91 -4.17 -4.71
N ASN A 756 10.56 -3.23 -4.03
CA ASN A 756 9.96 -1.98 -3.58
C ASN A 756 9.67 -0.98 -4.73
N TYR A 757 10.17 -1.25 -5.94
CA TYR A 757 10.02 -0.39 -7.12
C TYR A 757 8.93 -0.87 -8.10
N LYS A 758 8.09 -1.83 -7.69
CA LYS A 758 7.07 -2.44 -8.55
C LYS A 758 6.08 -1.40 -9.11
N ARG A 759 5.67 -0.42 -8.29
CA ARG A 759 4.75 0.66 -8.69
C ARG A 759 5.36 1.56 -9.78
N GLN A 760 6.68 1.76 -9.78
CA GLN A 760 7.38 2.59 -10.74
C GLN A 760 7.64 1.85 -12.05
N CYS A 761 7.94 0.55 -11.99
CA CYS A 761 8.19 -0.24 -13.19
C CYS A 761 6.91 -0.64 -13.94
N ARG A 762 5.75 -0.71 -13.24
CA ARG A 762 4.43 -1.09 -13.78
C ARG A 762 4.36 -2.49 -14.40
N VAL A 763 5.32 -3.36 -14.09
CA VAL A 763 5.30 -4.77 -14.50
C VAL A 763 4.18 -5.49 -13.74
N ARG A 764 3.28 -6.18 -14.47
CA ARG A 764 2.07 -6.87 -13.96
C ARG A 764 0.96 -5.97 -13.37
N ALA A 765 0.96 -4.66 -13.65
CA ALA A 765 -0.09 -3.76 -13.17
C ALA A 765 -1.52 -4.11 -13.66
N PHE A 766 -1.66 -4.97 -14.68
CA PHE A 766 -2.94 -5.44 -15.21
C PHE A 766 -3.42 -6.80 -14.65
N GLU A 767 -2.56 -7.57 -13.96
CA GLU A 767 -2.95 -8.85 -13.33
C GLU A 767 -3.33 -8.67 -11.86
N GLU A 768 -2.90 -7.57 -11.24
CA GLU A 768 -3.39 -7.15 -9.93
C GLU A 768 -4.68 -6.36 -10.16
N ASP A 769 -5.79 -7.09 -10.33
CA ASP A 769 -7.10 -6.58 -9.89
C ASP A 769 -6.85 -5.88 -8.56
N TYR A 770 -7.29 -4.63 -8.47
CA TYR A 770 -7.20 -3.78 -7.28
C TYR A 770 -7.65 -4.57 -6.04
N GLN A 771 -6.72 -5.28 -5.39
CA GLN A 771 -6.86 -5.70 -4.01
C GLN A 771 -6.62 -4.45 -3.19
N ILE A 772 -7.75 -3.76 -3.02
CA ILE A 772 -8.00 -2.68 -2.08
C ILE A 772 -7.62 -3.19 -0.69
N ASP A 773 -6.62 -2.55 -0.08
CA ASP A 773 -6.52 -2.40 1.38
C ASP A 773 -7.08 -1.04 1.78
#